data_AF-A0AAW1AVV0-F1
#
_entry.id   AF-A0AAW1AVV0-F1
#
_cell.length_a   1.000
_cell.length_b   1.000
_cell.length_c   1.000
_cell.angle_alpha   90.00
_cell.angle_beta   90.00
_cell.angle_gamma   90.00
#
_symmetry.space_group_name_H-M   'P 1'
#
loop_
_entity.id
_entity.type
_entity.pdbx_description
1 polymer ?
#
loop_
_entity_poly.entity_id
_entity_poly.type
_entity_poly.pdbx_seq_one_letter_code
_entity_poly.pdbx_strand_id
1 'polypeptide(L)'
;MPSRPPPPPPPRRAERRSRATSGWAPGEADIRRRGVKHQTMVLASSNKTTGLQQNTAYIRNICILAHVDHGKTTLADCLISSNGIISRRLAGKLRYLDSREDEQVRGITMKSSAISLFFVKDNQEHLINLIDSPGHVDFSSEVSTAVRLCDGCIIVIDAVEGVCSQTHAVLRQAWLENIRPVLVINKIDRLILEVKFTPQEAYSHLKNILEQVNAITATLFTSQILEKRAEKDVDVQLNSDPTNEDQVYDWSTGLEYTDDSHLYFSPDQGNVLFASAIDGWGFGIEQFAKLYSQKMGIKPSILLKTLWGDYYLNMKAKRIMKVDQLKGKKPLFVQLVLENIWSLYEAVTKRDKEKIEKIISSLGLKIAARELRHTDPKVQLNAICSQWLPISDAVLSMVCDKLPSPLDIPAERVEKLLCTATKAFDSLPQETQDLKEAFMKCSSEETAPVIVFISKMFAVDAKTLPRNKPRPLSQEEIAERHERVRQRRAEKLAATQEQESASEGIGGNLIDPTLEAEENRGDHQQPTIQSETNLVATEREEFETKETFIAFARVFSGVVKRGQKLFVLGPKYDPAESLPKLPPGCSPADALPPVPHLACCTLEDLYLLMGRELEELQEVPSGNVLGIGGLQEFVLKSATLSSSPASPPFNPLNFEVTPIVRVAVEPKHPSEMPQLVKGMKLLNQADPCVQILIQETGEHVLVTAGEVHLQRCLDDLKARFARIEISVSEPIIPFRETITRPPKVDMVNEEIGKQQKVAVIHQSKEEQNKIPEGVQVDSDGLITISTPNKYATLSVRATPLPEEVTQLLEENSELIRTIELFASSLNEDKNTEEMNQRTLSRIQEFKQKLEQNLQGWKWRNAVEGIWSFGPRKCGPNILLNRCEGYKRSIWQCLEGAKPTKEAGLYRDFDNSILSGFQLATLSGPMCEEPLMGVCFSVEKWEMSRFAEQVSLNRQDSEEGKGGKEEAAPPSRIETEPISESELQEDERCSLKSLNKRRGEMLNVDCYGPFSGQLIATMKEACRYAMQVKPQRLMAAMYTCEIMATAEVLGRVYAVLSKRVGRVLQEEMKEGTDIFIIKALLPVAESFGFADEIRKRTSGLASPQLVFSHWEIISDDPFWVPTTEEEYLHFGEKADSENQARKYMNAVRKRKGLYVEEKIVEHAEKQRTLSRNK
;
A
#
# COMPACT_ATOMS: atom_id res chain seq x y z
N MET A 1 95.08 -17.79 36.68
CA MET A 1 94.07 -16.96 35.98
C MET A 1 92.89 -17.83 35.60
N PRO A 2 91.67 -17.28 35.68
CA PRO A 2 90.72 -17.70 36.70
C PRO A 2 89.76 -18.75 36.18
N SER A 3 89.45 -19.66 37.07
CA SER A 3 89.19 -21.05 36.80
C SER A 3 87.93 -21.50 37.51
N ARG A 4 87.30 -22.47 36.85
CA ARG A 4 86.50 -23.54 37.41
C ARG A 4 85.01 -23.28 37.65
N PRO A 5 84.23 -24.38 37.57
CA PRO A 5 82.96 -24.39 36.90
C PRO A 5 81.90 -24.95 37.87
N PRO A 6 80.95 -25.78 37.42
CA PRO A 6 79.56 -25.75 37.88
C PRO A 6 79.39 -26.41 39.26
N PRO A 7 78.17 -26.40 39.85
CA PRO A 7 77.47 -27.68 40.01
C PRO A 7 75.91 -27.51 39.99
N PRO A 8 75.07 -28.38 40.61
CA PRO A 8 74.01 -29.16 39.94
C PRO A 8 72.61 -28.89 40.59
N PRO A 9 71.54 -29.69 40.34
CA PRO A 9 70.19 -29.40 40.81
C PRO A 9 69.81 -30.26 42.05
N PRO A 10 68.52 -30.31 42.48
CA PRO A 10 67.89 -29.43 43.47
C PRO A 10 67.42 -30.23 44.72
N PRO A 11 66.76 -29.59 45.71
CA PRO A 11 65.73 -30.34 46.44
C PRO A 11 64.45 -29.56 46.83
N ARG A 12 63.54 -30.35 47.39
CA ARG A 12 62.10 -30.19 47.64
C ARG A 12 61.73 -29.43 48.93
N ARG A 13 60.43 -29.07 48.96
CA ARG A 13 59.43 -29.18 50.05
C ARG A 13 59.34 -28.07 51.13
N ALA A 14 58.10 -27.56 51.23
CA ALA A 14 57.24 -27.46 52.43
C ALA A 14 57.44 -26.14 53.20
N GLU A 15 56.50 -25.50 53.89
CA GLU A 15 55.12 -25.79 54.30
C GLU A 15 54.51 -24.47 54.85
N ARG A 16 53.17 -24.37 54.85
CA ARG A 16 52.30 -23.73 55.87
C ARG A 16 52.19 -22.20 56.10
N ARG A 17 50.89 -21.83 56.21
CA ARG A 17 50.17 -20.94 57.17
C ARG A 17 49.70 -19.54 56.74
N SER A 18 48.39 -19.48 56.46
CA SER A 18 47.34 -18.60 57.02
C SER A 18 47.56 -17.08 57.18
N ARG A 19 46.76 -16.25 56.48
CA ARG A 19 45.55 -15.55 57.00
C ARG A 19 45.00 -14.57 55.93
N ALA A 20 43.67 -14.46 55.89
CA ALA A 20 42.79 -13.49 55.22
C ALA A 20 43.23 -12.02 55.48
N THR A 21 42.91 -10.96 54.71
CA THR A 21 41.80 -10.63 53.77
C THR A 21 42.18 -9.32 53.03
N SER A 22 41.45 -9.01 51.93
CA SER A 22 41.50 -7.78 51.09
C SER A 22 42.75 -7.62 50.23
N GLY A 23 42.74 -7.17 48.97
CA GLY A 23 41.72 -6.72 48.04
C GLY A 23 42.47 -6.28 46.76
N TRP A 24 41.76 -6.31 45.62
CA TRP A 24 42.12 -5.71 44.32
C TRP A 24 43.10 -6.43 43.36
N ALA A 25 42.59 -6.50 42.11
CA ALA A 25 43.20 -6.76 40.79
C ALA A 25 43.72 -8.18 40.49
N PRO A 26 43.41 -8.67 39.27
CA PRO A 26 44.46 -8.60 38.26
C PRO A 26 43.97 -8.20 36.86
N GLY A 27 44.79 -7.38 36.21
CA GLY A 27 44.95 -7.39 34.76
C GLY A 27 46.02 -8.41 34.34
N GLU A 28 45.87 -8.85 33.10
CA GLU A 28 46.90 -9.40 32.20
C GLU A 28 47.70 -10.64 32.62
N ALA A 29 47.26 -11.80 32.12
CA ALA A 29 48.07 -12.61 31.21
C ALA A 29 47.33 -13.92 30.88
N ASP A 30 46.68 -14.00 29.70
CA ASP A 30 46.50 -15.29 29.04
C ASP A 30 46.12 -15.12 27.54
N ILE A 31 47.06 -14.61 26.76
CA ILE A 31 46.99 -14.66 25.29
C ILE A 31 47.94 -15.75 24.81
N ARG A 32 47.38 -16.95 24.60
CA ARG A 32 47.71 -17.91 23.52
C ARG A 32 47.24 -19.32 23.91
N ARG A 33 45.99 -19.63 23.56
CA ARG A 33 45.48 -20.94 23.07
C ARG A 33 43.97 -21.04 23.32
N ARG A 34 43.17 -20.46 22.44
CA ARG A 34 41.82 -20.96 22.15
C ARG A 34 41.67 -21.05 20.64
N GLY A 35 41.74 -22.27 20.14
CA GLY A 35 41.32 -22.59 18.79
C GLY A 35 39.83 -22.26 18.64
N VAL A 36 39.51 -21.61 17.53
CA VAL A 36 38.16 -21.23 17.11
C VAL A 36 37.28 -22.49 17.07
N LYS A 37 36.44 -22.67 18.10
CA LYS A 37 35.28 -23.57 18.03
C LYS A 37 34.12 -22.70 17.53
N HIS A 38 33.58 -23.01 16.37
CA HIS A 38 32.26 -22.49 15.97
C HIS A 38 31.23 -22.97 16.99
N GLN A 39 30.85 -22.09 17.91
CA GLN A 39 29.71 -22.29 18.80
C GLN A 39 28.43 -22.23 17.95
N THR A 40 27.69 -23.32 17.94
CA THR A 40 26.34 -23.35 17.40
C THR A 40 25.49 -22.35 18.20
N MET A 41 24.90 -21.36 17.53
CA MET A 41 24.04 -20.35 18.15
C MET A 41 22.84 -21.05 18.82
N VAL A 42 22.78 -20.96 20.15
CA VAL A 42 21.65 -21.43 20.97
C VAL A 42 20.79 -20.21 21.26
N LEU A 43 19.45 -20.37 21.21
CA LEU A 43 18.41 -19.38 21.54
C LEU A 43 18.92 -18.34 22.56
N ALA A 44 19.00 -17.08 22.14
CA ALA A 44 19.38 -16.00 23.05
C ALA A 44 18.37 -15.92 24.20
N SER A 45 18.86 -15.85 25.44
CA SER A 45 18.01 -15.62 26.61
C SER A 45 17.28 -14.28 26.48
N SER A 46 15.97 -14.23 26.78
CA SER A 46 15.12 -13.02 26.71
C SER A 46 15.76 -11.76 27.33
N ASN A 47 16.52 -11.88 28.42
CA ASN A 47 17.20 -10.73 29.02
C ASN A 47 18.27 -10.09 28.12
N LYS A 48 18.93 -10.89 27.26
CA LYS A 48 19.94 -10.38 26.32
C LYS A 48 19.31 -9.62 25.16
N THR A 49 18.17 -10.07 24.65
CA THR A 49 17.47 -9.38 23.55
C THR A 49 16.99 -8.00 23.99
N THR A 50 16.50 -7.84 25.23
CA THR A 50 16.19 -6.52 25.80
C THR A 50 17.41 -5.60 25.92
N GLY A 51 18.57 -6.13 26.35
CA GLY A 51 19.80 -5.32 26.43
C GLY A 51 20.29 -4.85 25.05
N LEU A 52 20.11 -5.66 24.02
CA LEU A 52 20.40 -5.30 22.63
C LEU A 52 19.42 -4.31 22.04
N GLN A 53 18.13 -4.43 22.40
CA GLN A 53 17.11 -3.48 21.96
C GLN A 53 17.41 -2.06 22.40
N GLN A 54 18.00 -1.86 23.59
CA GLN A 54 18.41 -0.55 24.09
C GLN A 54 19.51 0.11 23.24
N ASN A 55 20.29 -0.67 22.48
CA ASN A 55 21.35 -0.13 21.64
C ASN A 55 20.91 -0.03 20.17
N THR A 56 20.39 1.16 19.82
CA THR A 56 19.85 1.49 18.50
C THR A 56 20.85 1.35 17.35
N ALA A 57 22.15 1.49 17.61
CA ALA A 57 23.19 1.39 16.58
C ALA A 57 23.33 -0.03 15.98
N TYR A 58 22.96 -1.07 16.75
CA TYR A 58 23.09 -2.48 16.35
C TYR A 58 21.76 -3.11 15.92
N ILE A 59 20.71 -2.30 15.76
CA ILE A 59 19.43 -2.74 15.23
C ILE A 59 19.42 -2.56 13.71
N ARG A 60 18.83 -3.51 12.98
CA ARG A 60 18.55 -3.39 11.54
C ARG A 60 17.13 -3.85 11.25
N ASN A 61 16.30 -2.95 10.71
CA ASN A 61 14.95 -3.29 10.25
C ASN A 61 14.98 -3.58 8.75
N ILE A 62 14.71 -4.83 8.37
CA ILE A 62 14.83 -5.30 6.99
C ILE A 62 13.51 -5.88 6.49
N CYS A 63 13.19 -5.59 5.23
CA CYS A 63 12.08 -6.23 4.52
C CYS A 63 12.63 -7.13 3.40
N ILE A 64 12.10 -8.34 3.22
CA ILE A 64 12.39 -9.13 2.01
C ILE A 64 11.30 -8.84 0.98
N LEU A 65 11.72 -8.37 -0.19
CA LEU A 65 10.87 -8.04 -1.32
C LEU A 65 11.24 -8.96 -2.49
N ALA A 66 10.24 -9.55 -3.12
CA ALA A 66 10.46 -10.45 -4.25
C ALA A 66 9.18 -10.61 -5.05
N HIS A 67 9.35 -10.97 -6.32
CA HIS A 67 8.25 -11.50 -7.11
C HIS A 67 7.77 -12.85 -6.53
N VAL A 68 6.53 -13.24 -6.85
CA VAL A 68 5.98 -14.55 -6.50
C VAL A 68 6.94 -15.67 -6.92
N ASP A 69 7.11 -16.68 -6.06
CA ASP A 69 7.95 -17.85 -6.29
C ASP A 69 9.45 -17.61 -6.53
N HIS A 70 10.00 -16.41 -6.33
CA HIS A 70 11.47 -16.18 -6.37
C HIS A 70 12.24 -16.78 -5.17
N GLY A 71 11.55 -17.48 -4.26
CA GLY A 71 12.16 -18.14 -3.10
C GLY A 71 12.34 -17.24 -1.88
N LYS A 72 11.49 -16.23 -1.73
CA LYS A 72 11.43 -15.33 -0.57
C LYS A 72 11.26 -16.10 0.75
N THR A 73 10.18 -16.88 0.86
CA THR A 73 9.85 -17.66 2.07
C THR A 73 10.90 -18.73 2.36
N THR A 74 11.48 -19.34 1.32
CA THR A 74 12.58 -20.30 1.48
C THR A 74 13.84 -19.64 2.03
N LEU A 75 14.14 -18.40 1.60
CA LEU A 75 15.27 -17.63 2.13
C LEU A 75 15.00 -17.24 3.59
N ALA A 76 13.79 -16.77 3.90
CA ALA A 76 13.39 -16.44 5.27
C ALA A 76 13.53 -17.65 6.22
N ASP A 77 13.03 -18.83 5.84
CA ASP A 77 13.17 -20.06 6.63
C ASP A 77 14.64 -20.42 6.91
N CYS A 78 15.53 -20.24 5.93
CA CYS A 78 16.96 -20.47 6.10
C CYS A 78 17.60 -19.48 7.11
N LEU A 79 17.16 -18.21 7.11
CA LEU A 79 17.58 -17.24 8.12
C LEU A 79 17.10 -17.64 9.52
N ILE A 80 15.85 -18.08 9.64
CA ILE A 80 15.26 -18.49 10.92
C ILE A 80 15.94 -19.75 11.46
N SER A 81 16.29 -20.70 10.60
CA SER A 81 16.98 -21.92 11.03
C SER A 81 18.37 -21.67 11.62
N SER A 82 19.07 -20.62 11.15
CA SER A 82 20.39 -20.27 11.69
C SER A 82 20.34 -19.82 13.15
N ASN A 83 19.21 -19.21 13.55
CA ASN A 83 18.93 -18.77 14.91
C ASN A 83 18.48 -19.90 15.85
N GLY A 84 18.33 -21.13 15.34
CA GLY A 84 17.93 -22.29 16.15
C GLY A 84 16.43 -22.33 16.50
N ILE A 85 15.62 -21.42 15.95
CA ILE A 85 14.15 -21.41 16.10
C ILE A 85 13.55 -22.63 15.38
N ILE A 86 14.10 -22.97 14.21
CA ILE A 86 13.68 -24.12 13.41
C ILE A 86 14.86 -25.04 13.15
N SER A 87 14.62 -26.36 13.17
CA SER A 87 15.64 -27.33 12.79
C SER A 87 16.06 -27.19 11.31
N ARG A 88 17.35 -27.37 11.01
CA ARG A 88 17.90 -27.23 9.65
C ARG A 88 17.27 -28.14 8.60
N ARG A 89 16.71 -29.28 9.01
CA ARG A 89 16.03 -30.22 8.10
C ARG A 89 14.66 -29.74 7.64
N LEU A 90 14.04 -28.89 8.45
CA LEU A 90 12.70 -28.34 8.22
C LEU A 90 12.76 -26.98 7.52
N ALA A 91 13.94 -26.34 7.48
CA ALA A 91 14.18 -25.10 6.75
C ALA A 91 13.83 -25.24 5.26
N GLY A 92 13.07 -24.28 4.74
CA GLY A 92 12.65 -24.20 3.34
C GLY A 92 11.44 -25.07 2.99
N LYS A 93 10.97 -25.92 3.90
CA LYS A 93 9.78 -26.78 3.69
C LYS A 93 8.58 -26.33 4.52
N LEU A 94 8.83 -25.86 5.74
CA LEU A 94 7.77 -25.57 6.71
C LEU A 94 7.11 -24.21 6.51
N ARG A 95 7.80 -23.25 5.85
CA ARG A 95 7.32 -21.89 5.60
C ARG A 95 6.79 -21.25 6.89
N TYR A 96 7.70 -21.02 7.84
CA TYR A 96 7.32 -20.70 9.21
C TYR A 96 6.55 -19.38 9.34
N LEU A 97 6.89 -18.38 8.53
CA LEU A 97 6.27 -17.06 8.55
C LEU A 97 4.86 -17.04 7.93
N ASP A 98 4.54 -18.02 7.10
CA ASP A 98 3.19 -18.27 6.60
C ASP A 98 2.40 -18.95 7.74
N SER A 99 1.85 -18.12 8.62
CA SER A 99 1.17 -18.59 9.85
C SER A 99 -0.23 -19.10 9.57
N ARG A 100 -0.88 -18.63 8.49
CA ARG A 100 -2.24 -19.01 8.17
C ARG A 100 -2.30 -20.30 7.36
N GLU A 101 -3.36 -21.08 7.54
CA GLU A 101 -3.56 -22.34 6.82
C GLU A 101 -3.81 -22.11 5.32
N ASP A 102 -4.53 -21.05 4.95
CA ASP A 102 -4.80 -20.68 3.57
C ASP A 102 -3.53 -20.26 2.80
N GLU A 103 -2.59 -19.58 3.46
CA GLU A 103 -1.26 -19.26 2.91
C GLU A 103 -0.47 -20.54 2.60
N GLN A 104 -0.47 -21.50 3.54
CA GLN A 104 0.23 -22.77 3.37
C GLN A 104 -0.37 -23.62 2.24
N VAL A 105 -1.71 -23.66 2.11
CA VAL A 105 -2.41 -24.40 1.05
C VAL A 105 -2.18 -23.76 -0.32
N ARG A 106 -2.29 -22.44 -0.42
CA ARG A 106 -2.10 -21.71 -1.69
C ARG A 106 -0.63 -21.61 -2.09
N GLY A 107 0.27 -21.75 -1.12
CA GLY A 107 1.70 -21.60 -1.33
C GLY A 107 2.15 -20.17 -1.62
N ILE A 108 1.36 -19.17 -1.25
CA ILE A 108 1.68 -17.74 -1.39
C ILE A 108 1.56 -17.03 -0.05
N THR A 109 2.53 -16.18 0.27
CA THR A 109 2.46 -15.28 1.43
C THR A 109 1.40 -14.21 1.14
N MET A 110 0.42 -14.06 2.02
CA MET A 110 -0.65 -13.07 1.88
C MET A 110 -0.53 -11.96 2.90
N LYS A 111 -0.11 -12.27 4.13
CA LYS A 111 0.10 -11.33 5.23
C LYS A 111 1.58 -11.07 5.50
N SER A 112 1.94 -9.81 5.74
CA SER A 112 3.29 -9.52 6.24
C SER A 112 3.44 -9.90 7.71
N SER A 113 4.48 -10.70 8.00
CA SER A 113 4.85 -11.23 9.32
C SER A 113 6.25 -10.74 9.72
N ALA A 114 6.47 -10.47 11.00
CA ALA A 114 7.76 -10.00 11.51
C ALA A 114 8.40 -11.00 12.48
N ILE A 115 9.73 -11.10 12.44
CA ILE A 115 10.55 -11.91 13.35
C ILE A 115 11.83 -11.17 13.70
N SER A 116 12.25 -11.22 14.96
CA SER A 116 13.56 -10.71 15.39
C SER A 116 14.61 -11.82 15.38
N LEU A 117 15.72 -11.57 14.67
CA LEU A 117 16.85 -12.49 14.53
C LEU A 117 18.06 -11.93 15.28
N PHE A 118 18.81 -12.83 15.92
CA PHE A 118 20.03 -12.49 16.63
C PHE A 118 21.25 -12.93 15.81
N PHE A 119 22.17 -12.01 15.54
CA PHE A 119 23.35 -12.30 14.75
C PHE A 119 24.62 -11.77 15.41
N VAL A 120 25.67 -12.57 15.42
CA VAL A 120 26.97 -12.17 15.99
C VAL A 120 27.99 -12.11 14.86
N LYS A 121 28.51 -10.92 14.60
CA LYS A 121 29.53 -10.65 13.59
C LYS A 121 30.77 -10.08 14.25
N ASP A 122 31.93 -10.71 14.07
CA ASP A 122 33.22 -10.21 14.58
C ASP A 122 33.20 -9.77 16.07
N ASN A 123 32.51 -10.55 16.92
CA ASN A 123 32.22 -10.29 18.34
C ASN A 123 31.25 -9.13 18.65
N GLN A 124 30.60 -8.56 17.64
CA GLN A 124 29.52 -7.59 17.79
C GLN A 124 28.16 -8.27 17.63
N GLU A 125 27.29 -8.06 18.60
CA GLU A 125 25.93 -8.60 18.64
C GLU A 125 24.97 -7.62 17.95
N HIS A 126 24.19 -8.13 16.99
CA HIS A 126 23.24 -7.38 16.18
C HIS A 126 21.84 -7.96 16.33
N LEU A 127 20.83 -7.08 16.35
CA LEU A 127 19.42 -7.44 16.35
C LEU A 127 18.81 -7.07 15.00
N ILE A 128 18.35 -8.06 14.25
CA ILE A 128 17.81 -7.87 12.91
C ILE A 128 16.31 -8.17 12.95
N ASN A 129 15.50 -7.13 12.80
CA ASN A 129 14.05 -7.25 12.69
C ASN A 129 13.71 -7.52 11.23
N LEU A 130 13.37 -8.77 10.92
CA LEU A 130 13.03 -9.24 9.60
C LEU A 130 11.52 -9.20 9.40
N ILE A 131 11.05 -8.45 8.41
CA ILE A 131 9.67 -8.45 7.93
C ILE A 131 9.61 -9.21 6.60
N ASP A 132 8.79 -10.25 6.55
CA ASP A 132 8.49 -10.97 5.32
C ASP A 132 7.25 -10.36 4.67
N SER A 133 7.38 -9.91 3.41
CA SER A 133 6.30 -9.24 2.68
C SER A 133 5.66 -10.16 1.64
N PRO A 134 4.36 -9.99 1.31
CA PRO A 134 3.74 -10.77 0.25
C PRO A 134 4.35 -10.42 -1.11
N GLY A 135 4.48 -11.42 -2.00
CA GLY A 135 5.02 -11.21 -3.35
C GLY A 135 3.96 -10.99 -4.42
N HIS A 136 2.69 -11.23 -4.11
CA HIS A 136 1.60 -11.16 -5.09
C HIS A 136 1.09 -9.72 -5.27
N VAL A 137 0.79 -9.32 -6.51
CA VAL A 137 0.39 -7.94 -6.90
C VAL A 137 -0.81 -7.43 -6.08
N ASP A 138 -1.85 -8.25 -5.91
CA ASP A 138 -3.05 -7.89 -5.15
C ASP A 138 -2.79 -7.47 -3.70
N PHE A 139 -1.66 -7.88 -3.11
CA PHE A 139 -1.25 -7.55 -1.74
C PHE A 139 -0.13 -6.50 -1.70
N SER A 140 0.06 -5.72 -2.76
CA SER A 140 1.05 -4.64 -2.84
C SER A 140 0.93 -3.62 -1.70
N SER A 141 -0.28 -3.36 -1.19
CA SER A 141 -0.49 -2.48 -0.04
C SER A 141 0.16 -2.99 1.24
N GLU A 142 0.20 -4.30 1.44
CA GLU A 142 0.90 -4.92 2.55
C GLU A 142 2.42 -4.82 2.40
N VAL A 143 2.91 -4.77 1.16
CA VAL A 143 4.32 -4.52 0.86
C VAL A 143 4.68 -3.07 1.19
N SER A 144 3.88 -2.09 0.76
CA SER A 144 4.10 -0.67 1.09
C SER A 144 4.09 -0.42 2.61
N THR A 145 3.15 -1.08 3.30
CA THR A 145 3.02 -1.03 4.77
C THR A 145 4.26 -1.58 5.48
N ALA A 146 4.86 -2.65 4.95
CA ALA A 146 6.07 -3.28 5.48
C ALA A 146 7.34 -2.46 5.18
N VAL A 147 7.50 -2.00 3.94
CA VAL A 147 8.65 -1.19 3.49
C VAL A 147 8.80 0.07 4.33
N ARG A 148 7.69 0.73 4.67
CA ARG A 148 7.70 1.96 5.46
C ARG A 148 8.23 1.78 6.88
N LEU A 149 8.07 0.61 7.47
CA LEU A 149 8.61 0.29 8.79
C LEU A 149 10.10 -0.08 8.74
N CYS A 150 10.65 -0.39 7.57
CA CYS A 150 12.04 -0.84 7.42
C CYS A 150 13.00 0.28 7.00
N ASP A 151 14.29 0.07 7.30
CA ASP A 151 15.39 0.98 6.91
C ASP A 151 16.12 0.48 5.66
N GLY A 152 16.06 -0.82 5.40
CA GLY A 152 16.59 -1.45 4.20
C GLY A 152 15.72 -2.59 3.70
N CYS A 153 15.98 -3.02 2.47
CA CYS A 153 15.33 -4.19 1.90
C CYS A 153 16.31 -5.15 1.23
N ILE A 154 15.89 -6.40 1.16
CA ILE A 154 16.53 -7.47 0.41
C ILE A 154 15.64 -7.76 -0.79
N ILE A 155 16.17 -7.57 -1.99
CA ILE A 155 15.48 -7.85 -3.25
C ILE A 155 15.92 -9.22 -3.73
N VAL A 156 14.97 -10.15 -3.86
CA VAL A 156 15.24 -11.51 -4.30
C VAL A 156 14.82 -11.70 -5.75
N ILE A 157 15.77 -12.10 -6.59
CA ILE A 157 15.58 -12.34 -8.02
C ILE A 157 15.94 -13.78 -8.34
N ASP A 158 15.11 -14.48 -9.09
CA ASP A 158 15.43 -15.83 -9.58
C ASP A 158 16.45 -15.74 -10.73
N ALA A 159 17.50 -16.55 -10.68
CA ALA A 159 18.55 -16.60 -11.69
C ALA A 159 18.05 -17.11 -13.06
N VAL A 160 16.98 -17.90 -13.13
CA VAL A 160 16.39 -18.38 -14.39
C VAL A 160 15.36 -17.40 -14.92
N GLU A 161 14.42 -17.01 -14.06
CA GLU A 161 13.32 -16.12 -14.47
C GLU A 161 13.82 -14.68 -14.67
N GLY A 162 14.90 -14.27 -14.02
CA GLY A 162 15.50 -12.94 -14.17
C GLY A 162 14.61 -11.83 -13.61
N VAL A 163 14.69 -10.64 -14.21
CA VAL A 163 13.88 -9.49 -13.79
C VAL A 163 12.48 -9.59 -14.40
N CYS A 164 11.46 -9.43 -13.55
CA CYS A 164 10.03 -9.50 -13.91
C CYS A 164 9.32 -8.21 -13.48
N SER A 165 8.11 -7.95 -13.99
CA SER A 165 7.33 -6.72 -13.73
C SER A 165 7.18 -6.35 -12.25
N GLN A 166 6.90 -7.32 -11.37
CA GLN A 166 6.82 -7.06 -9.92
C GLN A 166 8.14 -6.58 -9.33
N THR A 167 9.27 -7.03 -9.87
CA THR A 167 10.60 -6.54 -9.45
C THR A 167 10.75 -5.05 -9.77
N HIS A 168 10.19 -4.56 -10.89
CA HIS A 168 10.16 -3.13 -11.20
C HIS A 168 9.31 -2.36 -10.19
N ALA A 169 8.11 -2.87 -9.86
CA ALA A 169 7.22 -2.26 -8.88
C ALA A 169 7.88 -2.20 -7.49
N VAL A 170 8.43 -3.32 -7.02
CA VAL A 170 9.14 -3.43 -5.75
C VAL A 170 10.34 -2.48 -5.67
N LEU A 171 11.16 -2.40 -6.72
CA LEU A 171 12.29 -1.46 -6.79
C LEU A 171 11.81 -0.01 -6.74
N ARG A 172 10.72 0.31 -7.45
CA ARG A 172 10.09 1.63 -7.42
C ARG A 172 9.57 1.97 -6.02
N GLN A 173 8.90 1.05 -5.34
CA GLN A 173 8.44 1.26 -3.96
C GLN A 173 9.61 1.51 -3.00
N ALA A 174 10.66 0.70 -3.10
CA ALA A 174 11.86 0.86 -2.29
C ALA A 174 12.51 2.25 -2.53
N TRP A 175 12.51 2.70 -3.79
CA TRP A 175 13.03 3.99 -4.17
C TRP A 175 12.18 5.17 -3.64
N LEU A 176 10.86 5.10 -3.80
CA LEU A 176 9.93 6.14 -3.35
C LEU A 176 10.07 6.43 -1.84
N GLU A 177 10.23 5.36 -1.06
CA GLU A 177 10.40 5.38 0.39
C GLU A 177 11.86 5.65 0.84
N ASN A 178 12.79 5.88 -0.10
CA ASN A 178 14.22 6.13 0.18
C ASN A 178 14.86 5.06 1.09
N ILE A 179 14.53 3.78 0.90
CA ILE A 179 15.19 2.68 1.61
C ILE A 179 16.40 2.16 0.82
N ARG A 180 17.42 1.65 1.53
CA ARG A 180 18.60 1.07 0.84
C ARG A 180 18.31 -0.37 0.41
N PRO A 181 18.33 -0.70 -0.89
CA PRO A 181 18.14 -2.07 -1.36
C PRO A 181 19.45 -2.85 -1.45
N VAL A 182 19.36 -4.15 -1.21
CA VAL A 182 20.45 -5.12 -1.37
C VAL A 182 19.95 -6.26 -2.23
N LEU A 183 20.75 -6.74 -3.18
CA LEU A 183 20.31 -7.72 -4.17
C LEU A 183 20.77 -9.15 -3.82
N VAL A 184 19.84 -10.10 -3.90
CA VAL A 184 20.11 -11.54 -3.78
C VAL A 184 19.61 -12.24 -5.04
N ILE A 185 20.55 -12.79 -5.82
CA ILE A 185 20.24 -13.65 -6.96
C ILE A 185 20.12 -15.09 -6.45
N ASN A 186 18.90 -15.61 -6.42
CA ASN A 186 18.53 -16.91 -5.87
C ASN A 186 18.33 -17.95 -6.99
N LYS A 187 18.21 -19.23 -6.61
CA LYS A 187 17.95 -20.38 -7.50
C LYS A 187 19.00 -20.64 -8.57
N ILE A 188 20.27 -20.36 -8.26
CA ILE A 188 21.40 -20.66 -9.17
C ILE A 188 21.51 -22.17 -9.46
N ASP A 189 21.02 -23.02 -8.56
CA ASP A 189 20.93 -24.47 -8.76
C ASP A 189 20.13 -24.86 -10.01
N ARG A 190 19.10 -24.08 -10.39
CA ARG A 190 18.31 -24.33 -11.60
C ARG A 190 19.12 -24.11 -12.88
N LEU A 191 20.05 -23.15 -12.89
CA LEU A 191 20.97 -22.96 -14.03
C LEU A 191 21.87 -24.19 -14.24
N ILE A 192 22.21 -24.89 -13.15
CA ILE A 192 23.06 -26.08 -13.17
C ILE A 192 22.26 -27.33 -13.56
N LEU A 193 21.10 -27.54 -12.93
CA LEU A 193 20.34 -28.79 -13.02
C LEU A 193 19.28 -28.79 -14.12
N GLU A 194 18.53 -27.71 -14.27
CA GLU A 194 17.42 -27.60 -15.22
C GLU A 194 17.94 -27.16 -16.58
N VAL A 195 18.60 -25.99 -16.63
CA VAL A 195 19.08 -25.38 -17.87
C VAL A 195 20.40 -26.00 -18.35
N LYS A 196 21.20 -26.54 -17.41
CA LYS A 196 22.50 -27.20 -17.67
C LYS A 196 23.51 -26.31 -18.40
N PHE A 197 23.58 -25.04 -18.03
CA PHE A 197 24.59 -24.14 -18.56
C PHE A 197 26.00 -24.54 -18.14
N THR A 198 26.97 -24.18 -18.99
CA THR A 198 28.37 -24.19 -18.60
C THR A 198 28.65 -23.05 -17.60
N PRO A 199 29.69 -23.15 -16.74
CA PRO A 199 30.06 -22.08 -15.81
C PRO A 199 30.30 -20.71 -16.49
N GLN A 200 30.75 -20.72 -17.74
CA GLN A 200 31.00 -19.52 -18.52
C GLN A 200 29.69 -18.85 -18.98
N GLU A 201 28.77 -19.63 -19.51
CA GLU A 201 27.44 -19.15 -19.93
C GLU A 201 26.65 -18.63 -18.73
N ALA A 202 26.70 -19.36 -17.60
CA ALA A 202 26.06 -18.93 -16.36
C ALA A 202 26.60 -17.58 -15.85
N TYR A 203 27.91 -17.32 -15.97
CA TYR A 203 28.48 -16.01 -15.62
C TYR A 203 27.98 -14.89 -16.54
N SER A 204 27.94 -15.13 -17.86
CA SER A 204 27.38 -14.18 -18.82
C SER A 204 25.91 -13.87 -18.52
N HIS A 205 25.12 -14.90 -18.19
CA HIS A 205 23.72 -14.75 -17.81
C HIS A 205 23.53 -13.93 -16.53
N LEU A 206 24.30 -14.23 -15.48
CA LEU A 206 24.27 -13.47 -14.21
C LEU A 206 24.65 -11.99 -14.42
N LYS A 207 25.59 -11.72 -15.33
CA LYS A 207 25.97 -10.35 -15.71
C LYS A 207 24.80 -9.62 -16.39
N ASN A 208 24.10 -10.27 -17.33
CA ASN A 208 22.95 -9.68 -18.00
C ASN A 208 21.82 -9.34 -17.01
N ILE A 209 21.55 -10.22 -16.02
CA ILE A 209 20.56 -9.93 -14.96
C ILE A 209 20.94 -8.66 -14.19
N LEU A 210 22.21 -8.52 -13.82
CA LEU A 210 22.68 -7.33 -13.10
C LEU A 210 22.57 -6.06 -13.94
N GLU A 211 22.89 -6.13 -15.23
CA GLU A 211 22.73 -5.01 -16.16
C GLU A 211 21.25 -4.60 -16.29
N GLN A 212 20.32 -5.55 -16.35
CA GLN A 212 18.88 -5.28 -16.37
C GLN A 212 18.39 -4.58 -15.09
N VAL A 213 18.80 -5.06 -13.91
CA VAL A 213 18.43 -4.42 -12.63
C VAL A 213 19.01 -3.01 -12.53
N ASN A 214 20.25 -2.82 -12.96
CA ASN A 214 20.90 -1.52 -12.95
C ASN A 214 20.27 -0.56 -13.96
N ALA A 215 19.76 -1.03 -15.11
CA ALA A 215 19.03 -0.21 -16.07
C ALA A 215 17.72 0.36 -15.46
N ILE A 216 17.01 -0.45 -14.68
CA ILE A 216 15.80 -0.01 -13.96
C ILE A 216 16.16 1.04 -12.90
N THR A 217 17.19 0.75 -12.12
CA THR A 217 17.67 1.67 -11.08
C THR A 217 18.15 2.99 -11.68
N ALA A 218 18.84 2.94 -12.82
CA ALA A 218 19.27 4.12 -13.57
C ALA A 218 18.07 4.94 -14.08
N THR A 219 17.00 4.28 -14.52
CA THR A 219 15.77 4.96 -14.97
C THR A 219 15.13 5.73 -13.82
N LEU A 220 15.00 5.10 -12.64
CA LEU A 220 14.45 5.75 -11.44
C LEU A 220 15.34 6.90 -10.95
N PHE A 221 16.65 6.72 -10.98
CA PHE A 221 17.61 7.75 -10.59
C PHE A 221 17.61 8.94 -11.54
N THR A 222 17.56 8.69 -12.85
CA THR A 222 17.47 9.76 -13.86
C THR A 222 16.19 10.56 -13.65
N SER A 223 15.05 9.91 -13.38
CA SER A 223 13.80 10.59 -13.02
C SER A 223 13.98 11.52 -11.83
N GLN A 224 14.62 11.04 -10.76
CA GLN A 224 14.83 11.84 -9.55
C GLN A 224 15.78 13.02 -9.80
N ILE A 225 16.86 12.84 -10.58
CA ILE A 225 17.75 13.95 -10.93
C ILE A 225 16.99 14.99 -11.76
N LEU A 226 16.18 14.56 -12.73
CA LEU A 226 15.37 15.47 -13.53
C LEU A 226 14.39 16.25 -12.65
N GLU A 227 13.74 15.60 -11.68
CA GLU A 227 12.87 16.25 -10.70
C GLU A 227 13.65 17.24 -9.81
N LYS A 228 14.75 16.83 -9.19
CA LYS A 228 15.57 17.68 -8.32
C LYS A 228 16.23 18.83 -9.09
N ARG A 229 16.54 18.67 -10.38
CA ARG A 229 17.03 19.73 -11.25
C ARG A 229 15.92 20.70 -11.62
N ALA A 230 14.73 20.21 -11.98
CA ALA A 230 13.58 21.07 -12.18
C ALA A 230 13.29 21.92 -10.92
N GLU A 231 13.48 21.36 -9.73
CA GLU A 231 13.39 22.12 -8.47
C GLU A 231 14.52 23.16 -8.29
N LYS A 232 15.78 22.78 -8.57
CA LYS A 232 16.93 23.68 -8.41
C LYS A 232 17.00 24.80 -9.46
N ASP A 233 16.60 24.52 -10.70
CA ASP A 233 16.58 25.53 -11.77
C ASP A 233 15.56 26.62 -11.44
N VAL A 234 14.45 26.27 -10.77
CA VAL A 234 13.47 27.22 -10.23
C VAL A 234 14.08 28.05 -9.08
N ASP A 235 14.80 27.43 -8.15
CA ASP A 235 15.45 28.14 -7.04
C ASP A 235 16.59 29.09 -7.50
N VAL A 236 17.30 28.74 -8.59
CA VAL A 236 18.34 29.60 -9.18
C VAL A 236 17.73 30.78 -9.93
N GLN A 237 16.64 30.57 -10.69
CA GLN A 237 15.92 31.64 -11.37
C GLN A 237 15.30 32.67 -10.40
N LEU A 238 14.94 32.26 -9.18
CA LEU A 238 14.43 33.15 -8.13
C LEU A 238 15.54 33.96 -7.44
N ASN A 239 16.79 33.51 -7.49
CA ASN A 239 17.92 34.10 -6.76
C ASN A 239 19.03 34.69 -7.66
N SER A 240 18.92 34.62 -8.99
CA SER A 240 19.91 35.17 -9.91
C SER A 240 19.63 36.64 -10.27
N ASP A 241 20.52 37.54 -9.89
CA ASP A 241 20.66 38.85 -10.52
C ASP A 241 20.99 38.68 -12.03
N PRO A 242 20.44 39.52 -12.93
CA PRO A 242 20.41 39.27 -14.38
C PRO A 242 21.72 39.64 -15.09
N THR A 243 22.89 39.29 -14.55
CA THR A 243 24.17 39.82 -15.05
C THR A 243 25.19 38.82 -15.57
N ASN A 244 24.91 37.52 -15.65
CA ASN A 244 25.82 36.57 -16.29
C ASN A 244 25.07 35.55 -17.17
N GLU A 245 24.77 35.96 -18.40
CA GLU A 245 24.47 35.04 -19.49
C GLU A 245 25.78 34.53 -20.12
N ASP A 246 25.74 33.31 -20.63
CA ASP A 246 26.80 32.56 -21.34
C ASP A 246 27.74 31.68 -20.50
N GLN A 247 27.18 30.60 -19.95
CA GLN A 247 27.86 29.30 -19.95
C GLN A 247 26.95 28.23 -20.56
N VAL A 248 27.34 27.77 -21.74
CA VAL A 248 26.74 26.64 -22.45
C VAL A 248 26.81 25.41 -21.54
N TYR A 249 25.64 24.94 -21.10
CA TYR A 249 25.48 23.78 -20.21
C TYR A 249 25.96 22.49 -20.90
N ASP A 250 27.03 21.91 -20.35
CA ASP A 250 27.50 20.58 -20.71
C ASP A 250 26.78 19.54 -19.84
N TRP A 251 25.85 18.78 -20.44
CA TRP A 251 24.98 17.80 -19.77
C TRP A 251 25.74 16.70 -18.99
N SER A 252 27.05 16.56 -19.25
CA SER A 252 27.91 15.52 -18.72
C SER A 252 28.47 15.79 -17.32
N THR A 253 28.68 17.04 -16.92
CA THR A 253 29.43 17.37 -15.68
C THR A 253 28.59 17.35 -14.41
N GLY A 254 27.26 17.50 -14.49
CA GLY A 254 26.36 17.44 -13.33
C GLY A 254 26.05 16.02 -12.80
N LEU A 255 26.55 14.98 -13.47
CA LEU A 255 26.46 13.56 -13.05
C LEU A 255 27.75 13.08 -12.34
N GLU A 256 28.83 13.89 -12.36
CA GLU A 256 30.14 13.48 -11.85
C GLU A 256 30.40 13.92 -10.39
N TYR A 257 29.50 14.72 -9.78
CA TYR A 257 29.69 15.30 -8.44
C TYR A 257 28.92 14.63 -7.30
N THR A 258 28.01 13.68 -7.58
CA THR A 258 27.37 12.84 -6.54
C THR A 258 28.05 11.47 -6.53
N ASP A 259 28.47 11.01 -5.35
CA ASP A 259 29.06 9.69 -5.15
C ASP A 259 27.97 8.61 -5.30
N ASP A 260 27.59 8.33 -6.55
CA ASP A 260 26.49 7.44 -6.94
C ASP A 260 26.83 5.95 -6.76
N SER A 261 28.01 5.67 -6.20
CA SER A 261 28.54 4.32 -6.06
C SER A 261 27.62 3.43 -5.21
N HIS A 262 26.89 4.00 -4.25
CA HIS A 262 25.99 3.25 -3.36
C HIS A 262 24.65 2.81 -3.98
N LEU A 263 24.29 3.34 -5.15
CA LEU A 263 22.98 3.11 -5.77
C LEU A 263 22.97 1.91 -6.73
N TYR A 264 24.08 1.65 -7.41
CA TYR A 264 24.18 0.58 -8.38
C TYR A 264 24.54 -0.77 -7.75
N PHE A 265 23.89 -1.83 -8.22
CA PHE A 265 24.19 -3.19 -7.79
C PHE A 265 25.46 -3.68 -8.46
N SER A 266 26.49 -3.92 -7.65
CA SER A 266 27.82 -4.37 -8.10
C SER A 266 28.40 -5.36 -7.10
N PRO A 267 28.64 -6.62 -7.50
CA PRO A 267 29.20 -7.62 -6.59
C PRO A 267 30.54 -7.22 -5.94
N ASP A 268 31.34 -6.38 -6.60
CA ASP A 268 32.59 -5.80 -6.07
C ASP A 268 32.40 -4.98 -4.79
N GLN A 269 31.26 -4.30 -4.69
CA GLN A 269 30.92 -3.52 -3.51
C GLN A 269 30.38 -4.40 -2.40
N GLY A 270 30.01 -5.65 -2.68
CA GLY A 270 29.37 -6.55 -1.72
C GLY A 270 27.90 -6.19 -1.46
N ASN A 271 27.21 -5.51 -2.39
CA ASN A 271 25.76 -5.28 -2.34
C ASN A 271 24.95 -6.32 -3.16
N VAL A 272 25.61 -7.33 -3.75
CA VAL A 272 25.01 -8.48 -4.44
C VAL A 272 25.44 -9.80 -3.79
N LEU A 273 24.48 -10.71 -3.59
CA LEU A 273 24.74 -12.10 -3.19
C LEU A 273 24.24 -13.09 -4.24
N PHE A 274 24.93 -14.23 -4.28
CA PHE A 274 24.57 -15.39 -5.10
C PHE A 274 24.14 -16.52 -4.17
N ALA A 275 22.93 -17.03 -4.35
CA ALA A 275 22.33 -17.97 -3.42
C ALA A 275 21.54 -19.10 -4.11
N SER A 276 21.44 -20.21 -3.40
CA SER A 276 20.44 -21.25 -3.59
C SER A 276 19.81 -21.55 -2.23
N ALA A 277 18.66 -20.93 -1.97
CA ALA A 277 17.96 -21.09 -0.70
C ALA A 277 17.45 -22.54 -0.47
N ILE A 278 17.12 -23.26 -1.55
CA ILE A 278 16.62 -24.65 -1.48
C ILE A 278 17.72 -25.59 -0.97
N ASP A 279 18.94 -25.41 -1.48
CA ASP A 279 20.09 -26.23 -1.10
C ASP A 279 20.84 -25.69 0.14
N GLY A 280 20.38 -24.55 0.68
CA GLY A 280 20.85 -23.98 1.94
C GLY A 280 22.20 -23.26 1.86
N TRP A 281 22.67 -22.88 0.67
CA TRP A 281 23.92 -22.13 0.51
C TRP A 281 23.74 -20.77 -0.15
N GLY A 282 24.65 -19.87 0.20
CA GLY A 282 24.75 -18.56 -0.43
C GLY A 282 26.10 -17.95 -0.08
N PHE A 283 26.60 -17.12 -0.98
CA PHE A 283 27.89 -16.50 -0.81
C PHE A 283 27.94 -15.09 -1.38
N GLY A 284 28.78 -14.27 -0.75
CA GLY A 284 29.27 -13.01 -1.29
C GLY A 284 30.70 -13.16 -1.78
N ILE A 285 31.13 -12.23 -2.64
CA ILE A 285 32.51 -12.21 -3.15
C ILE A 285 33.52 -12.02 -2.00
N GLU A 286 33.11 -11.37 -0.92
CA GLU A 286 33.93 -11.15 0.27
C GLU A 286 34.40 -12.44 0.95
N GLN A 287 33.50 -13.43 1.07
CA GLN A 287 33.84 -14.71 1.69
C GLN A 287 34.93 -15.43 0.88
N PHE A 288 34.80 -15.44 -0.45
CA PHE A 288 35.82 -16.02 -1.34
C PHE A 288 37.10 -15.20 -1.37
N ALA A 289 37.03 -13.87 -1.31
CA ALA A 289 38.21 -13.02 -1.20
C ALA A 289 39.01 -13.34 0.07
N LYS A 290 38.35 -13.53 1.22
CA LYS A 290 38.98 -13.96 2.48
C LYS A 290 39.60 -15.35 2.35
N LEU A 291 38.87 -16.32 1.78
CA LEU A 291 39.33 -17.70 1.61
C LEU A 291 40.55 -17.82 0.68
N TYR A 292 40.53 -17.13 -0.46
CA TYR A 292 41.63 -17.13 -1.42
C TYR A 292 42.78 -16.23 -1.02
N SER A 293 42.55 -15.19 -0.22
CA SER A 293 43.63 -14.37 0.36
C SER A 293 44.59 -15.25 1.18
N GLN A 294 44.05 -16.16 1.99
CA GLN A 294 44.85 -17.10 2.78
C GLN A 294 45.62 -18.10 1.90
N LYS A 295 45.03 -18.56 0.79
CA LYS A 295 45.66 -19.55 -0.11
C LYS A 295 46.69 -18.93 -1.06
N MET A 296 46.46 -17.72 -1.55
CA MET A 296 47.26 -17.07 -2.60
C MET A 296 48.23 -16.01 -2.06
N GLY A 297 48.03 -15.52 -0.83
CA GLY A 297 48.84 -14.44 -0.23
C GLY A 297 48.56 -13.04 -0.79
N ILE A 298 47.44 -12.86 -1.51
CA ILE A 298 47.02 -11.57 -2.08
C ILE A 298 46.07 -10.88 -1.08
N LYS A 299 46.15 -9.55 -0.95
CA LYS A 299 45.25 -8.78 -0.05
C LYS A 299 43.78 -8.96 -0.47
N PRO A 300 42.85 -9.11 0.49
CA PRO A 300 41.43 -9.35 0.19
C PRO A 300 40.77 -8.18 -0.55
N SER A 301 41.19 -6.94 -0.30
CA SER A 301 40.67 -5.75 -0.99
C SER A 301 40.97 -5.72 -2.48
N ILE A 302 42.11 -6.28 -2.91
CA ILE A 302 42.46 -6.40 -4.34
C ILE A 302 41.64 -7.51 -4.97
N LEU A 303 41.48 -8.64 -4.27
CA LEU A 303 40.66 -9.74 -4.73
C LEU A 303 39.18 -9.34 -4.87
N LEU A 304 38.63 -8.57 -3.93
CA LEU A 304 37.27 -8.05 -4.01
C LEU A 304 37.01 -7.32 -5.34
N LYS A 305 37.91 -6.42 -5.75
CA LYS A 305 37.80 -5.64 -7.01
C LYS A 305 38.12 -6.41 -8.28
N THR A 306 38.69 -7.61 -8.17
CA THR A 306 39.21 -8.36 -9.33
C THR A 306 38.55 -9.72 -9.51
N LEU A 307 37.80 -10.19 -8.52
CA LEU A 307 37.05 -11.44 -8.61
C LEU A 307 35.87 -11.30 -9.57
N TRP A 308 35.18 -10.16 -9.57
CA TRP A 308 34.11 -9.85 -10.51
C TRP A 308 34.65 -9.03 -11.70
N GLY A 309 34.07 -9.24 -12.87
CA GLY A 309 34.50 -8.60 -14.11
C GLY A 309 35.55 -9.39 -14.90
N ASP A 310 36.09 -8.75 -15.93
CA ASP A 310 36.91 -9.42 -16.95
C ASP A 310 38.40 -9.45 -16.57
N TYR A 311 38.67 -10.02 -15.40
CA TYR A 311 40.01 -10.25 -14.89
C TYR A 311 40.42 -11.71 -15.04
N TYR A 312 41.70 -11.92 -15.33
CA TYR A 312 42.27 -13.24 -15.59
C TYR A 312 43.47 -13.49 -14.69
N LEU A 313 43.53 -14.69 -14.09
CA LEU A 313 44.70 -15.14 -13.36
C LEU A 313 45.66 -15.86 -14.30
N ASN A 314 46.88 -15.35 -14.42
CA ASN A 314 47.95 -16.11 -15.03
C ASN A 314 48.50 -17.11 -13.99
N MET A 315 48.09 -18.37 -14.07
CA MET A 315 48.52 -19.44 -13.15
C MET A 315 50.06 -19.57 -13.04
N LYS A 316 50.82 -19.21 -14.09
CA LYS A 316 52.28 -19.26 -14.07
C LYS A 316 52.91 -18.14 -13.25
N ALA A 317 52.32 -16.95 -13.29
CA ALA A 317 52.86 -15.75 -12.64
C ALA A 317 52.15 -15.38 -11.33
N LYS A 318 51.02 -16.04 -11.00
CA LYS A 318 50.09 -15.66 -9.90
C LYS A 318 49.75 -14.16 -9.90
N ARG A 319 49.64 -13.56 -11.10
CA ARG A 319 49.27 -12.16 -11.31
C ARG A 319 47.92 -12.07 -11.98
N ILE A 320 47.14 -11.08 -11.56
CA ILE A 320 45.83 -10.75 -12.11
C ILE A 320 46.03 -9.73 -13.23
N MET A 321 45.45 -9.96 -14.41
CA MET A 321 45.56 -9.09 -15.59
C MET A 321 44.16 -8.77 -16.14
N LYS A 322 43.99 -7.58 -16.73
CA LYS A 322 42.74 -7.15 -17.42
C LYS A 322 42.79 -7.54 -18.91
N VAL A 323 41.60 -7.65 -19.52
CA VAL A 323 41.24 -8.13 -20.88
C VAL A 323 42.24 -7.94 -22.03
N ASP A 324 43.01 -6.86 -22.07
CA ASP A 324 43.70 -6.40 -23.29
C ASP A 324 44.75 -7.35 -23.88
N GLN A 325 45.04 -8.51 -23.26
CA GLN A 325 46.14 -9.38 -23.70
C GLN A 325 45.76 -10.79 -24.16
N LEU A 326 44.54 -11.33 -23.92
CA LEU A 326 44.23 -12.72 -24.27
C LEU A 326 42.73 -12.99 -24.55
N LYS A 327 42.34 -13.10 -25.82
CA LYS A 327 41.01 -13.61 -26.23
C LYS A 327 40.88 -15.10 -25.86
N GLY A 328 39.78 -15.47 -25.18
CA GLY A 328 39.38 -16.87 -24.95
C GLY A 328 39.79 -17.50 -23.61
N LYS A 329 40.33 -16.73 -22.65
CA LYS A 329 40.50 -17.24 -21.27
C LYS A 329 39.19 -17.10 -20.48
N LYS A 330 38.98 -17.98 -19.50
CA LYS A 330 37.85 -17.93 -18.56
C LYS A 330 38.09 -16.85 -17.49
N PRO A 331 37.10 -16.03 -17.13
CA PRO A 331 37.23 -15.03 -16.06
C PRO A 331 37.59 -15.65 -14.70
N LEU A 332 38.13 -14.83 -13.80
CA LEU A 332 38.57 -15.26 -12.47
C LEU A 332 37.42 -15.86 -11.65
N PHE A 333 36.24 -15.24 -11.70
CA PHE A 333 35.03 -15.73 -11.04
C PHE A 333 34.67 -17.15 -11.48
N VAL A 334 34.71 -17.41 -12.79
CA VAL A 334 34.38 -18.71 -13.37
C VAL A 334 35.37 -19.78 -12.90
N GLN A 335 36.67 -19.48 -12.99
CA GLN A 335 37.73 -20.44 -12.64
C GLN A 335 37.78 -20.79 -11.14
N LEU A 336 37.58 -19.82 -10.26
CA LEU A 336 37.74 -20.02 -8.83
C LEU A 336 36.43 -20.35 -8.11
N VAL A 337 35.31 -19.79 -8.54
CA VAL A 337 34.04 -19.92 -7.82
C VAL A 337 33.12 -20.92 -8.52
N LEU A 338 32.66 -20.60 -9.74
CA LEU A 338 31.62 -21.38 -10.41
C LEU A 338 32.08 -22.80 -10.77
N GLU A 339 33.31 -23.00 -11.24
CA GLU A 339 33.82 -24.35 -11.57
C GLU A 339 33.82 -25.30 -10.36
N ASN A 340 34.11 -24.80 -9.17
CA ASN A 340 34.09 -25.61 -7.95
C ASN A 340 32.66 -26.03 -7.56
N ILE A 341 31.70 -25.12 -7.73
CA ILE A 341 30.29 -25.39 -7.46
C ILE A 341 29.75 -26.39 -8.49
N TRP A 342 30.00 -26.19 -9.78
CA TRP A 342 29.57 -27.12 -10.84
C TRP A 342 30.18 -28.51 -10.64
N SER A 343 31.48 -28.58 -10.33
CA SER A 343 32.15 -29.85 -10.03
C SER A 343 31.52 -30.58 -8.84
N LEU A 344 31.09 -29.85 -7.80
CA LEU A 344 30.36 -30.41 -6.66
C LEU A 344 28.98 -30.95 -7.08
N TYR A 345 28.18 -30.17 -7.81
CA TYR A 345 26.86 -30.61 -8.29
C TYR A 345 26.97 -31.82 -9.22
N GLU A 346 27.96 -31.83 -10.13
CA GLU A 346 28.22 -32.98 -10.99
C GLU A 346 28.63 -34.22 -10.20
N ALA A 347 29.53 -34.08 -9.23
CA ALA A 347 30.00 -35.20 -8.42
C ALA A 347 28.86 -35.82 -7.59
N VAL A 348 27.99 -34.98 -7.02
CA VAL A 348 26.82 -35.44 -6.24
C VAL A 348 25.77 -36.07 -7.16
N THR A 349 25.50 -35.48 -8.32
CA THR A 349 24.51 -35.99 -9.28
C THR A 349 24.94 -37.33 -9.88
N LYS A 350 26.24 -37.47 -10.21
CA LYS A 350 26.85 -38.72 -10.72
C LYS A 350 27.14 -39.74 -9.60
N ARG A 351 27.02 -39.36 -8.33
CA ARG A 351 27.32 -40.17 -7.13
C ARG A 351 28.78 -40.65 -7.03
N ASP A 352 29.71 -39.82 -7.47
CA ASP A 352 31.14 -40.09 -7.43
C ASP A 352 31.72 -39.91 -6.02
N LYS A 353 31.65 -40.96 -5.18
CA LYS A 353 32.10 -40.93 -3.77
C LYS A 353 33.55 -40.44 -3.61
N GLU A 354 34.48 -40.91 -4.45
CA GLU A 354 35.88 -40.51 -4.38
C GLU A 354 36.09 -39.01 -4.66
N LYS A 355 35.34 -38.44 -5.61
CA LYS A 355 35.42 -37.00 -5.89
C LYS A 355 34.83 -36.19 -4.76
N ILE A 356 33.72 -36.63 -4.18
CA ILE A 356 33.09 -35.97 -3.03
C ILE A 356 34.05 -35.97 -1.83
N GLU A 357 34.70 -37.09 -1.51
CA GLU A 357 35.69 -37.16 -0.43
C GLU A 357 36.90 -36.26 -0.69
N LYS A 358 37.40 -36.21 -1.94
CA LYS A 358 38.46 -35.26 -2.34
C LYS A 358 38.03 -33.81 -2.13
N ILE A 359 36.81 -33.43 -2.51
CA ILE A 359 36.26 -32.07 -2.31
C ILE A 359 36.11 -31.76 -0.83
N ILE A 360 35.60 -32.68 -0.02
CA ILE A 360 35.47 -32.52 1.44
C ILE A 360 36.84 -32.30 2.07
N SER A 361 37.86 -33.06 1.63
CA SER A 361 39.23 -32.91 2.13
C SER A 361 39.88 -31.58 1.71
N SER A 362 39.61 -31.10 0.49
CA SER A 362 40.19 -29.84 -0.03
C SER A 362 39.54 -28.59 0.57
N LEU A 363 38.27 -28.70 0.94
CA LEU A 363 37.50 -27.65 1.64
C LEU A 363 37.65 -27.71 3.16
N GLY A 364 38.10 -28.85 3.72
CA GLY A 364 38.31 -29.03 5.16
C GLY A 364 37.02 -29.23 5.96
N LEU A 365 35.97 -29.78 5.34
CA LEU A 365 34.64 -29.94 5.96
C LEU A 365 34.57 -31.22 6.82
N LYS A 366 33.78 -31.17 7.91
CA LYS A 366 33.58 -32.31 8.83
C LYS A 366 32.12 -32.76 8.83
N ILE A 367 31.79 -33.67 7.92
CA ILE A 367 30.42 -34.14 7.69
C ILE A 367 30.18 -35.46 8.42
N ALA A 368 28.98 -35.62 8.99
CA ALA A 368 28.60 -36.86 9.65
C ALA A 368 28.47 -38.02 8.66
N ALA A 369 29.06 -39.18 9.00
CA ALA A 369 29.03 -40.37 8.12
C ALA A 369 27.62 -40.94 7.85
N ARG A 370 26.60 -40.50 8.60
CA ARG A 370 25.19 -40.84 8.38
C ARG A 370 24.61 -40.07 7.19
N GLU A 371 24.96 -38.79 7.05
CA GLU A 371 24.45 -37.91 6.00
C GLU A 371 25.10 -38.23 4.65
N LEU A 372 26.39 -38.61 4.66
CA LEU A 372 27.10 -39.07 3.46
C LEU A 372 26.56 -40.39 2.87
N ARG A 373 25.88 -41.19 3.70
CA ARG A 373 25.31 -42.49 3.33
C ARG A 373 23.83 -42.43 2.95
N HIS A 374 23.22 -41.25 3.02
CA HIS A 374 21.81 -41.09 2.70
C HIS A 374 21.57 -41.36 1.20
N THR A 375 20.45 -41.99 0.87
CA THR A 375 20.10 -42.37 -0.52
C THR A 375 19.86 -41.17 -1.41
N ASP A 376 19.38 -40.08 -0.81
CA ASP A 376 19.00 -38.86 -1.54
C ASP A 376 20.18 -37.90 -1.74
N PRO A 377 20.54 -37.57 -2.98
CA PRO A 377 21.66 -36.67 -3.29
C PRO A 377 21.43 -35.25 -2.78
N LYS A 378 20.17 -34.79 -2.72
CA LYS A 378 19.81 -33.46 -2.22
C LYS A 378 20.14 -33.27 -0.74
N VAL A 379 19.93 -34.31 0.08
CA VAL A 379 20.26 -34.27 1.52
C VAL A 379 21.77 -34.20 1.71
N GLN A 380 22.53 -34.97 0.92
CA GLN A 380 23.99 -34.93 0.93
C GLN A 380 24.51 -33.55 0.49
N LEU A 381 23.94 -32.97 -0.57
CA LEU A 381 24.31 -31.65 -1.05
C LEU A 381 24.02 -30.58 0.00
N ASN A 382 22.82 -30.56 0.56
CA ASN A 382 22.44 -29.61 1.60
C ASN A 382 23.36 -29.72 2.84
N ALA A 383 23.76 -30.94 3.25
CA ALA A 383 24.69 -31.12 4.37
C ALA A 383 26.10 -30.55 4.08
N ILE A 384 26.62 -30.74 2.86
CA ILE A 384 27.92 -30.17 2.43
C ILE A 384 27.81 -28.64 2.36
N CYS A 385 26.81 -28.16 1.63
CA CYS A 385 26.59 -26.75 1.31
C CYS A 385 26.29 -25.90 2.55
N SER A 386 25.46 -26.40 3.47
CA SER A 386 25.13 -25.74 4.75
C SER A 386 26.34 -25.56 5.68
N GLN A 387 27.37 -26.40 5.57
CA GLN A 387 28.61 -26.25 6.35
C GLN A 387 29.63 -25.40 5.62
N TRP A 388 29.67 -25.48 4.30
CA TRP A 388 30.67 -24.79 3.50
C TRP A 388 30.37 -23.30 3.34
N LEU A 389 29.16 -22.97 2.90
CA LEU A 389 28.74 -21.61 2.59
C LEU A 389 27.33 -21.38 3.14
N PRO A 390 27.17 -21.19 4.47
CA PRO A 390 25.87 -20.94 5.06
C PRO A 390 25.25 -19.65 4.52
N ILE A 391 24.08 -19.76 3.89
CA ILE A 391 23.37 -18.61 3.31
C ILE A 391 23.09 -17.52 4.35
N SER A 392 22.75 -17.91 5.58
CA SER A 392 22.37 -16.98 6.64
C SER A 392 23.53 -16.11 7.10
N ASP A 393 24.74 -16.67 7.16
CA ASP A 393 25.94 -15.89 7.49
C ASP A 393 26.27 -14.89 6.39
N ALA A 394 26.16 -15.29 5.12
CA ALA A 394 26.39 -14.41 3.98
C ALA A 394 25.39 -13.24 3.95
N VAL A 395 24.09 -13.53 4.09
CA VAL A 395 23.02 -12.52 4.02
C VAL A 395 23.06 -11.59 5.22
N LEU A 396 23.16 -12.11 6.45
CA LEU A 396 23.14 -11.27 7.65
C LEU A 396 24.42 -10.44 7.80
N SER A 397 25.58 -10.99 7.41
CA SER A 397 26.85 -10.22 7.38
C SER A 397 26.75 -9.02 6.44
N MET A 398 26.16 -9.23 5.25
CA MET A 398 25.95 -8.19 4.25
C MET A 398 24.96 -7.13 4.71
N VAL A 399 23.85 -7.54 5.33
CA VAL A 399 22.86 -6.64 5.94
C VAL A 399 23.54 -5.71 6.95
N CYS A 400 24.40 -6.25 7.83
CA CYS A 400 25.10 -5.45 8.83
C CYS A 400 26.06 -4.41 8.21
N ASP A 401 26.71 -4.74 7.09
CA ASP A 401 27.68 -3.85 6.44
C ASP A 401 27.04 -2.77 5.56
N LYS A 402 25.95 -3.11 4.87
CA LYS A 402 25.37 -2.26 3.81
C LYS A 402 24.13 -1.52 4.24
N LEU A 403 23.31 -2.12 5.10
CA LEU A 403 22.07 -1.49 5.53
C LEU A 403 22.33 -0.51 6.68
N PRO A 404 21.70 0.68 6.64
CA PRO A 404 21.89 1.72 7.63
C PRO A 404 21.31 1.29 8.98
N SER A 405 21.86 1.85 10.05
CA SER A 405 21.20 1.78 11.35
C SER A 405 19.96 2.70 11.37
N PRO A 406 18.99 2.46 12.26
CA PRO A 406 17.88 3.40 12.49
C PRO A 406 18.33 4.83 12.86
N LEU A 407 19.59 5.04 13.24
CA LEU A 407 20.17 6.37 13.50
C LEU A 407 20.52 7.11 12.20
N ASP A 408 20.78 6.39 11.11
CA ASP A 408 21.26 6.95 9.84
C ASP A 408 20.11 7.24 8.85
N ILE A 409 18.90 7.53 9.35
CA ILE A 409 17.75 7.85 8.51
C ILE A 409 18.03 9.18 7.78
N PRO A 410 17.90 9.24 6.45
CA PRO A 410 18.12 10.47 5.71
C PRO A 410 17.03 11.51 6.04
N ALA A 411 17.43 12.78 6.19
CA ALA A 411 16.49 13.88 6.49
C ALA A 411 15.36 14.00 5.47
N GLU A 412 15.65 13.73 4.18
CA GLU A 412 14.64 13.70 3.10
C GLU A 412 13.50 12.71 3.41
N ARG A 413 13.81 11.56 4.03
CA ARG A 413 12.80 10.56 4.39
C ARG A 413 11.95 11.03 5.55
N VAL A 414 12.55 11.67 6.55
CA VAL A 414 11.82 12.22 7.70
C VAL A 414 10.81 13.28 7.27
N GLU A 415 11.23 14.18 6.39
CA GLU A 415 10.35 15.22 5.82
C GLU A 415 9.19 14.61 5.04
N LYS A 416 9.46 13.60 4.18
CA LYS A 416 8.41 12.86 3.46
C LYS A 416 7.41 12.17 4.39
N LEU A 417 7.83 11.72 5.58
CA LEU A 417 6.97 11.06 6.54
C LEU A 417 6.12 12.04 7.35
N LEU A 418 6.71 13.17 7.77
CA LEU A 418 6.06 14.19 8.61
C LEU A 418 5.15 15.13 7.82
N CYS A 419 5.48 15.43 6.56
CA CYS A 419 4.71 16.36 5.74
C CYS A 419 3.79 15.63 4.76
N THR A 420 2.60 16.22 4.54
CA THR A 420 1.82 15.91 3.34
C THR A 420 2.55 16.48 2.13
N ALA A 421 2.56 15.78 0.99
CA ALA A 421 3.34 16.12 -0.22
C ALA A 421 3.16 17.57 -0.74
N THR A 422 2.11 18.25 -0.29
CA THR A 422 1.73 19.60 -0.71
C THR A 422 2.14 20.71 0.27
N LYS A 423 2.44 20.40 1.54
CA LYS A 423 2.92 21.37 2.53
C LYS A 423 4.44 21.22 2.70
N ALA A 424 5.19 22.31 2.59
CA ALA A 424 6.62 22.25 2.92
C ALA A 424 6.81 22.14 4.43
N PHE A 425 7.88 21.45 4.83
CA PHE A 425 8.25 21.31 6.22
C PHE A 425 8.43 22.66 6.93
N ASP A 426 8.99 23.65 6.22
CA ASP A 426 9.26 24.99 6.77
C ASP A 426 7.98 25.78 7.09
N SER A 427 6.83 25.39 6.54
CA SER A 427 5.53 26.02 6.83
C SER A 427 4.88 25.51 8.13
N LEU A 428 5.43 24.45 8.73
CA LEU A 428 4.90 23.87 9.95
C LEU A 428 5.31 24.69 11.19
N PRO A 429 4.51 24.62 12.29
CA PRO A 429 4.82 25.31 13.54
C PRO A 429 6.22 24.98 14.06
N GLN A 430 6.87 25.95 14.73
CA GLN A 430 8.23 25.78 15.26
C GLN A 430 8.36 24.55 16.18
N GLU A 431 7.35 24.28 17.01
CA GLU A 431 7.29 23.09 17.86
C GLU A 431 7.34 21.78 17.06
N THR A 432 6.75 21.75 15.88
CA THR A 432 6.81 20.61 14.96
C THR A 432 8.18 20.50 14.30
N GLN A 433 8.84 21.62 14.02
CA GLN A 433 10.18 21.64 13.44
C GLN A 433 11.21 21.02 14.40
N ASP A 434 11.09 21.31 15.70
CA ASP A 434 11.98 20.76 16.73
C ASP A 434 11.86 19.23 16.84
N LEU A 435 10.68 18.65 16.54
CA LEU A 435 10.47 17.19 16.53
C LEU A 435 11.29 16.48 15.45
N LYS A 436 11.62 17.14 14.34
CA LYS A 436 12.46 16.55 13.29
C LYS A 436 13.86 16.26 13.80
N GLU A 437 14.43 17.12 14.65
CA GLU A 437 15.72 16.84 15.25
C GLU A 437 15.66 15.61 16.18
N ALA A 438 14.59 15.50 16.98
CA ALA A 438 14.37 14.35 17.85
C ALA A 438 14.16 13.05 17.08
N PHE A 439 13.54 13.14 15.89
CA PHE A 439 13.35 12.02 14.97
C PHE A 439 14.67 11.59 14.32
N MET A 440 15.49 12.55 13.87
CA MET A 440 16.80 12.29 13.26
C MET A 440 17.79 11.69 14.26
N LYS A 441 17.81 12.21 15.50
CA LYS A 441 18.68 11.70 16.56
C LYS A 441 18.25 10.31 17.03
N CYS A 442 17.02 9.87 16.75
CA CYS A 442 16.44 8.59 17.20
C CYS A 442 16.72 8.32 18.69
N SER A 443 16.60 9.36 19.52
CA SER A 443 16.97 9.34 20.94
C SER A 443 16.10 8.36 21.73
N SER A 444 16.73 7.57 22.60
CA SER A 444 16.07 6.71 23.59
C SER A 444 16.03 7.36 24.98
N GLU A 445 16.27 8.67 25.10
CA GLU A 445 16.20 9.38 26.37
C GLU A 445 14.75 9.50 26.85
N GLU A 446 14.52 9.45 28.17
CA GLU A 446 13.17 9.55 28.75
C GLU A 446 12.54 10.95 28.56
N THR A 447 13.36 11.96 28.30
CA THR A 447 12.95 13.34 28.01
C THR A 447 12.54 13.56 26.55
N ALA A 448 12.87 12.62 25.66
CA ALA A 448 12.57 12.73 24.25
C ALA A 448 11.06 12.50 23.99
N PRO A 449 10.46 13.25 23.04
CA PRO A 449 9.07 13.02 22.66
C PRO A 449 8.92 11.64 22.05
N VAL A 450 7.94 10.87 22.55
CA VAL A 450 7.65 9.54 22.03
C VAL A 450 6.88 9.69 20.73
N ILE A 451 7.39 9.12 19.65
CA ILE A 451 6.72 9.10 18.34
C ILE A 451 6.69 7.67 17.83
N VAL A 452 5.48 7.14 17.62
CA VAL A 452 5.25 5.78 17.13
C VAL A 452 4.35 5.85 15.91
N PHE A 453 4.71 5.08 14.87
CA PHE A 453 3.86 4.95 13.69
C PHE A 453 3.20 3.57 13.67
N ILE A 454 1.88 3.55 13.55
CA ILE A 454 1.10 2.33 13.36
C ILE A 454 0.81 2.19 11.87
N SER A 455 1.34 1.12 11.28
CA SER A 455 1.22 0.85 9.84
C SER A 455 -0.06 0.06 9.52
N LYS A 456 -0.35 -0.99 10.31
CA LYS A 456 -1.56 -1.81 10.19
C LYS A 456 -1.93 -2.43 11.53
N MET A 457 -3.16 -2.90 11.67
CA MET A 457 -3.54 -3.82 12.74
C MET A 457 -3.66 -5.24 12.18
N PHE A 458 -3.33 -6.25 12.97
CA PHE A 458 -3.55 -7.65 12.59
C PHE A 458 -4.27 -8.37 13.72
N ALA A 459 -5.20 -9.24 13.33
CA ALA A 459 -5.94 -10.05 14.27
C ALA A 459 -5.15 -11.30 14.63
N VAL A 460 -5.09 -11.56 15.94
CA VAL A 460 -4.40 -12.68 16.55
C VAL A 460 -5.38 -13.46 17.41
N ASP A 461 -5.30 -14.77 17.35
CA ASP A 461 -6.12 -15.64 18.20
C ASP A 461 -5.73 -15.44 19.68
N ALA A 462 -6.71 -15.32 20.57
CA ALA A 462 -6.42 -15.22 22.00
C ALA A 462 -5.58 -16.41 22.52
N LYS A 463 -5.63 -17.57 21.87
CA LYS A 463 -4.83 -18.76 22.21
C LYS A 463 -3.33 -18.53 22.04
N THR A 464 -2.91 -17.72 21.07
CA THR A 464 -1.49 -17.46 20.80
C THR A 464 -0.90 -16.37 21.69
N LEU A 465 -1.74 -15.65 22.45
CA LEU A 465 -1.27 -14.62 23.38
C LEU A 465 -0.42 -15.23 24.50
N PRO A 466 0.64 -14.54 24.96
CA PRO A 466 1.59 -15.08 25.93
C PRO A 466 0.96 -15.38 27.30
N ARG A 467 -0.09 -14.64 27.68
CA ARG A 467 -0.85 -14.86 28.92
C ARG A 467 -1.59 -16.20 28.96
N ASN A 468 -1.98 -16.70 27.79
CA ASN A 468 -2.80 -17.91 27.65
C ASN A 468 -1.95 -19.15 27.33
N LYS A 469 -0.68 -18.97 26.96
CA LYS A 469 0.26 -20.09 26.80
C LYS A 469 0.74 -20.59 28.17
N PRO A 470 0.82 -21.92 28.39
CA PRO A 470 1.52 -22.45 29.55
C PRO A 470 3.01 -22.12 29.43
N ARG A 471 3.53 -21.18 30.24
CA ARG A 471 4.96 -20.84 30.25
C ARG A 471 5.80 -22.09 30.55
N PRO A 472 6.87 -22.37 29.78
CA PRO A 472 7.88 -23.33 30.19
C PRO A 472 8.60 -22.75 31.41
N LEU A 473 8.40 -23.38 32.57
CA LEU A 473 8.92 -22.92 33.85
C LEU A 473 10.46 -23.04 33.88
N SER A 474 11.13 -22.07 34.50
CA SER A 474 12.58 -22.16 34.71
C SER A 474 12.93 -23.27 35.70
N GLN A 475 14.16 -23.81 35.68
CA GLN A 475 14.57 -24.85 36.64
C GLN A 475 14.48 -24.38 38.10
N GLU A 476 14.68 -23.08 38.36
CA GLU A 476 14.50 -22.47 39.69
C GLU A 476 13.02 -22.31 40.05
N GLU A 477 12.16 -21.87 39.12
CA GLU A 477 10.72 -21.78 39.35
C GLU A 477 10.06 -23.15 39.54
N ILE A 478 10.56 -24.20 38.88
CA ILE A 478 10.15 -25.59 39.09
C ILE A 478 10.56 -26.05 40.49
N ALA A 479 11.77 -25.72 40.95
CA ALA A 479 12.23 -26.02 42.30
C ALA A 479 11.40 -25.28 43.37
N GLU A 480 11.09 -24.00 43.14
CA GLU A 480 10.30 -23.18 44.04
C GLU A 480 8.81 -23.61 44.03
N ARG A 481 8.26 -24.04 42.89
CA ARG A 481 6.96 -24.71 42.83
C ARG A 481 6.97 -26.05 43.56
N HIS A 482 8.03 -26.84 43.43
CA HIS A 482 8.17 -28.10 44.15
C HIS A 482 8.27 -27.88 45.66
N GLU A 483 8.92 -26.81 46.11
CA GLU A 483 8.94 -26.40 47.52
C GLU A 483 7.57 -25.90 47.99
N ARG A 484 6.88 -25.05 47.22
CA ARG A 484 5.51 -24.61 47.56
C ARG A 484 4.50 -25.77 47.59
N VAL A 485 4.63 -26.75 46.68
CA VAL A 485 3.81 -27.96 46.68
C VAL A 485 4.17 -28.84 47.88
N ARG A 486 5.45 -28.94 48.26
CA ARG A 486 5.91 -29.65 49.46
C ARG A 486 5.41 -28.98 50.75
N GLN A 487 5.42 -27.65 50.82
CA GLN A 487 4.86 -26.86 51.92
C GLN A 487 3.35 -27.02 52.01
N ARG A 488 2.61 -26.90 50.89
CA ARG A 488 1.16 -27.15 50.87
C ARG A 488 0.80 -28.60 51.19
N ARG A 489 1.62 -29.58 50.81
CA ARG A 489 1.46 -30.98 51.24
C ARG A 489 1.76 -31.15 52.72
N ALA A 490 2.77 -30.48 53.26
CA ALA A 490 3.09 -30.49 54.68
C ALA A 490 1.99 -29.79 55.51
N GLU A 491 1.44 -28.68 55.03
CA GLU A 491 0.28 -27.99 55.62
C GLU A 491 -0.99 -28.84 55.51
N LYS A 492 -1.22 -29.53 54.39
CA LYS A 492 -2.33 -30.49 54.26
C LYS A 492 -2.14 -31.69 55.17
N LEU A 493 -0.93 -32.26 55.28
CA LEU A 493 -0.63 -33.36 56.20
C LEU A 493 -0.73 -32.92 57.66
N ALA A 494 -0.35 -31.69 57.99
CA ALA A 494 -0.56 -31.10 59.31
C ALA A 494 -2.06 -30.88 59.60
N ALA A 495 -2.83 -30.40 58.60
CA ALA A 495 -4.28 -30.25 58.70
C ALA A 495 -5.02 -31.61 58.74
N THR A 496 -4.47 -32.64 58.10
CA THR A 496 -5.00 -34.01 58.14
C THR A 496 -4.64 -34.69 59.45
N GLN A 497 -3.45 -34.41 60.03
CA GLN A 497 -3.10 -34.85 61.40
C GLN A 497 -3.96 -34.14 62.48
N GLU A 498 -4.30 -32.86 62.28
CA GLU A 498 -5.26 -32.16 63.16
C GLU A 498 -6.68 -32.72 63.00
N GLN A 499 -7.08 -33.16 61.80
CA GLN A 499 -8.39 -33.80 61.54
C GLN A 499 -8.44 -35.29 61.94
N GLU A 500 -7.34 -36.03 61.90
CA GLU A 500 -7.24 -37.43 62.33
C GLU A 500 -7.26 -37.58 63.86
N SER A 501 -6.91 -36.53 64.61
CA SER A 501 -7.10 -36.49 66.08
C SER A 501 -8.56 -36.35 66.53
N ALA A 502 -9.50 -36.14 65.59
CA ALA A 502 -10.93 -35.95 65.87
C ALA A 502 -11.84 -37.09 65.38
N SER A 503 -11.30 -38.21 64.87
CA SER A 503 -12.13 -39.33 64.40
C SER A 503 -11.50 -40.72 64.62
N GLU A 504 -11.30 -41.11 65.88
CA GLU A 504 -11.20 -42.54 66.22
C GLU A 504 -12.60 -43.15 66.38
N GLY A 505 -12.93 -44.12 65.52
CA GLY A 505 -14.11 -44.96 65.69
C GLY A 505 -14.39 -45.96 64.56
N ILE A 506 -13.88 -47.20 64.75
CA ILE A 506 -14.36 -48.49 64.14
C ILE A 506 -13.98 -48.66 62.65
N GLY A 507 -12.93 -49.38 62.23
CA GLY A 507 -12.64 -50.83 62.37
C GLY A 507 -12.88 -51.52 61.00
N GLY A 508 -12.05 -52.35 60.37
CA GLY A 508 -10.68 -52.82 60.58
C GLY A 508 -10.22 -53.66 59.36
N ASN A 509 -8.96 -54.13 59.38
CA ASN A 509 -8.41 -55.34 58.71
C ASN A 509 -8.31 -55.35 57.15
N LEU A 510 -7.22 -55.71 56.43
CA LEU A 510 -6.03 -56.56 56.69
C LEU A 510 -4.87 -56.26 55.68
N ILE A 511 -3.63 -56.35 56.20
CA ILE A 511 -2.41 -57.02 55.66
C ILE A 511 -1.66 -56.49 54.40
N ASP A 512 -0.38 -56.16 54.67
CA ASP A 512 0.80 -55.87 53.83
C ASP A 512 1.61 -57.17 53.54
N PRO A 513 2.86 -57.21 53.01
CA PRO A 513 3.52 -56.76 51.77
C PRO A 513 4.14 -57.95 50.97
N THR A 514 4.85 -57.70 49.85
CA THR A 514 6.02 -58.43 49.25
C THR A 514 6.08 -58.11 47.73
N LEU A 515 7.17 -57.80 47.00
CA LEU A 515 8.63 -58.00 47.12
C LEU A 515 9.38 -57.04 46.16
N GLU A 516 10.70 -57.12 46.26
CA GLU A 516 11.79 -56.20 45.91
C GLU A 516 12.13 -55.98 44.41
N ALA A 517 13.05 -55.03 44.23
CA ALA A 517 13.57 -54.41 43.03
C ALA A 517 14.37 -55.33 42.06
N GLU A 518 14.42 -54.92 40.79
CA GLU A 518 15.65 -55.02 39.96
C GLU A 518 15.61 -54.02 38.78
N GLU A 519 16.77 -53.45 38.47
CA GLU A 519 17.02 -52.41 37.46
C GLU A 519 16.91 -52.94 36.01
N ASN A 520 16.32 -52.17 35.08
CA ASN A 520 16.90 -52.05 33.74
C ASN A 520 16.44 -50.82 32.94
N ARG A 521 17.39 -50.33 32.14
CA ARG A 521 17.41 -49.06 31.39
C ARG A 521 16.51 -49.08 30.15
N GLY A 522 15.92 -47.92 29.83
CA GLY A 522 15.54 -47.54 28.47
C GLY A 522 14.13 -46.97 28.31
N ASP A 523 14.06 -45.79 27.71
CA ASP A 523 12.90 -45.06 27.19
C ASP A 523 12.03 -44.20 28.12
N HIS A 524 11.97 -42.92 27.73
CA HIS A 524 11.05 -41.91 28.20
C HIS A 524 9.61 -42.27 27.81
N GLN A 525 8.84 -42.77 28.77
CA GLN A 525 7.39 -42.61 28.81
C GLN A 525 7.04 -41.82 30.07
N GLN A 526 6.52 -40.60 29.89
CA GLN A 526 5.89 -39.83 30.96
C GLN A 526 4.53 -40.46 31.27
N PRO A 527 4.19 -40.74 32.55
CA PRO A 527 2.86 -41.15 32.92
C PRO A 527 1.94 -39.93 33.05
N THR A 528 0.73 -40.11 32.52
CA THR A 528 -0.43 -39.23 32.57
C THR A 528 -0.92 -39.00 34.00
N ILE A 529 -1.02 -37.73 34.40
CA ILE A 529 -1.87 -37.29 35.52
C ILE A 529 -3.13 -36.71 34.88
N GLN A 530 -4.17 -37.53 34.78
CA GLN A 530 -5.54 -37.08 34.47
C GLN A 530 -6.46 -37.57 35.57
N SER A 531 -6.80 -36.67 36.50
CA SER A 531 -8.06 -36.65 37.24
C SER A 531 -8.01 -35.48 38.22
N GLU A 532 -8.54 -34.34 37.77
CA GLU A 532 -9.19 -33.26 38.57
C GLU A 532 -9.16 -31.93 37.79
N THR A 533 -9.94 -31.82 36.70
CA THR A 533 -10.18 -30.53 36.00
C THR A 533 -11.61 -30.37 35.46
N ASN A 534 -12.62 -31.04 36.02
CA ASN A 534 -13.98 -31.04 35.44
C ASN A 534 -14.97 -30.02 36.03
N LEU A 535 -14.53 -29.03 36.81
CA LEU A 535 -15.43 -27.95 37.30
C LEU A 535 -14.96 -26.53 36.95
N VAL A 536 -13.82 -26.38 36.26
CA VAL A 536 -13.31 -25.08 35.75
C VAL A 536 -13.25 -25.06 34.21
N ALA A 537 -13.67 -26.15 33.55
CA ALA A 537 -13.62 -26.27 32.09
C ALA A 537 -14.74 -25.47 31.39
N THR A 538 -15.93 -25.40 31.98
CA THR A 538 -17.11 -24.78 31.37
C THR A 538 -17.05 -23.25 31.26
N GLU A 539 -16.27 -22.56 32.08
CA GLU A 539 -16.06 -21.09 31.94
C GLU A 539 -14.83 -20.73 31.08
N ARG A 540 -13.94 -21.69 30.80
CA ARG A 540 -12.75 -21.45 29.95
C ARG A 540 -13.07 -21.55 28.46
N GLU A 541 -14.02 -22.39 28.08
CA GLU A 541 -14.37 -22.62 26.66
C GLU A 541 -14.99 -21.38 25.98
N GLU A 542 -15.65 -20.47 26.69
CA GLU A 542 -16.19 -19.23 26.08
C GLU A 542 -15.12 -18.15 25.85
N PHE A 543 -14.04 -18.13 26.64
CA PHE A 543 -12.90 -17.22 26.42
C PHE A 543 -12.00 -17.66 25.26
N GLU A 544 -12.14 -18.90 24.78
CA GLU A 544 -11.20 -19.52 23.85
C GLU A 544 -11.26 -18.99 22.41
N THR A 545 -12.28 -18.22 22.03
CA THR A 545 -12.48 -17.87 20.62
C THR A 545 -12.48 -16.37 20.34
N LYS A 546 -12.08 -15.49 21.25
CA LYS A 546 -12.04 -14.05 20.96
C LYS A 546 -10.74 -13.69 20.22
N GLU A 547 -10.83 -13.12 19.01
CA GLU A 547 -9.66 -12.53 18.35
C GLU A 547 -9.31 -11.19 19.01
N THR A 548 -8.02 -10.96 19.23
CA THR A 548 -7.49 -9.71 19.75
C THR A 548 -6.69 -9.00 18.67
N PHE A 549 -6.89 -7.70 18.51
CA PHE A 549 -6.15 -6.90 17.53
C PHE A 549 -4.85 -6.39 18.12
N ILE A 550 -3.77 -6.63 17.39
CA ILE A 550 -2.44 -6.11 17.69
C ILE A 550 -2.06 -5.13 16.59
N ALA A 551 -1.70 -3.91 16.98
CA ALA A 551 -1.20 -2.90 16.08
C ALA A 551 0.28 -3.16 15.77
N PHE A 552 0.62 -3.26 14.49
CA PHE A 552 1.98 -3.39 14.00
C PHE A 552 2.60 -2.00 13.82
N ALA A 553 3.63 -1.72 14.61
CA ALA A 553 4.15 -0.37 14.76
C ALA A 553 5.68 -0.31 14.85
N ARG A 554 6.24 0.88 14.62
CA ARG A 554 7.65 1.19 14.84
C ARG A 554 7.79 2.44 15.71
N VAL A 555 8.69 2.39 16.68
CA VAL A 555 9.10 3.57 17.46
C VAL A 555 10.18 4.32 16.69
N PHE A 556 9.97 5.62 16.47
CA PHE A 556 10.98 6.48 15.83
C PHE A 556 11.76 7.30 16.84
N SER A 557 11.09 7.78 17.90
CA SER A 557 11.75 8.55 18.97
C SER A 557 11.15 8.21 20.32
N GLY A 558 11.97 8.32 21.38
CA GLY A 558 11.60 8.05 22.76
C GLY A 558 11.53 6.56 23.12
N VAL A 559 11.08 6.28 24.34
CA VAL A 559 10.87 4.93 24.87
C VAL A 559 9.40 4.75 25.21
N VAL A 560 8.80 3.71 24.64
CA VAL A 560 7.41 3.34 24.90
C VAL A 560 7.36 2.41 26.10
N LYS A 561 6.58 2.77 27.12
CA LYS A 561 6.41 1.96 28.33
C LYS A 561 4.99 1.44 28.47
N ARG A 562 4.84 0.26 29.06
CA ARG A 562 3.54 -0.29 29.41
C ARG A 562 2.81 0.61 30.41
N GLY A 563 1.53 0.89 30.15
CA GLY A 563 0.69 1.80 30.95
C GLY A 563 0.85 3.29 30.61
N GLN A 564 1.72 3.65 29.65
CA GLN A 564 1.91 5.02 29.22
C GLN A 564 0.69 5.55 28.46
N LYS A 565 0.33 6.82 28.72
CA LYS A 565 -0.70 7.54 27.96
C LYS A 565 -0.08 8.28 26.79
N LEU A 566 -0.65 8.13 25.60
CA LEU A 566 -0.23 8.82 24.38
C LEU A 566 -1.43 9.40 23.63
N PHE A 567 -1.17 10.37 22.77
CA PHE A 567 -2.14 10.89 21.82
C PHE A 567 -2.18 10.05 20.55
N VAL A 568 -3.37 9.66 20.12
CA VAL A 568 -3.66 9.03 18.82
C VAL A 568 -4.05 10.13 17.85
N LEU A 569 -3.23 10.30 16.81
CA LEU A 569 -3.44 11.28 15.75
C LEU A 569 -4.07 10.61 14.55
N GLY A 570 -5.27 11.05 14.20
CA GLY A 570 -5.95 10.62 12.99
C GLY A 570 -5.32 11.20 11.72
N PRO A 571 -5.53 10.59 10.55
CA PRO A 571 -4.92 11.03 9.28
C PRO A 571 -5.37 12.41 8.79
N LYS A 572 -6.44 12.97 9.38
CA LYS A 572 -6.97 14.31 9.07
C LYS A 572 -6.58 15.36 10.12
N TYR A 573 -5.75 14.99 11.09
CA TYR A 573 -5.32 15.91 12.14
C TYR A 573 -4.34 16.94 11.56
N ASP A 574 -4.60 18.23 11.79
CA ASP A 574 -3.67 19.31 11.44
C ASP A 574 -3.20 20.02 12.72
N PRO A 575 -1.88 20.01 13.03
CA PRO A 575 -1.32 20.75 14.15
C PRO A 575 -1.61 22.26 14.09
N ALA A 576 -1.66 22.86 12.90
CA ALA A 576 -1.85 24.31 12.75
C ALA A 576 -3.24 24.77 13.25
N GLU A 577 -4.28 23.97 13.02
CA GLU A 577 -5.65 24.28 13.44
C GLU A 577 -5.95 23.92 14.91
N SER A 578 -5.15 23.04 15.50
CA SER A 578 -5.41 22.41 16.80
C SER A 578 -4.55 22.98 17.91
N LEU A 579 -3.28 23.32 17.66
CA LEU A 579 -2.38 23.94 18.63
C LEU A 579 -2.94 25.24 19.24
N PRO A 580 -3.57 26.17 18.49
CA PRO A 580 -4.15 27.39 19.07
C PRO A 580 -5.32 27.12 20.02
N LYS A 581 -5.97 25.96 19.90
CA LYS A 581 -7.12 25.55 20.72
C LYS A 581 -6.70 24.84 22.00
N LEU A 582 -5.42 24.46 22.11
CA LEU A 582 -4.86 23.72 23.24
C LEU A 582 -4.01 24.65 24.13
N PRO A 583 -3.95 24.41 25.45
CA PRO A 583 -2.99 25.10 26.29
C PRO A 583 -1.55 24.68 25.92
N PRO A 584 -0.57 25.61 25.97
CA PRO A 584 0.82 25.30 25.60
C PRO A 584 1.41 24.22 26.51
N GLY A 585 2.01 23.18 25.94
CA GLY A 585 2.67 22.10 26.67
C GLY A 585 1.76 21.02 27.28
N CYS A 586 0.56 20.83 26.74
CA CYS A 586 -0.43 19.91 27.30
C CYS A 586 0.06 18.44 27.30
N SER A 587 -0.07 17.78 28.45
CA SER A 587 0.32 16.38 28.64
C SER A 587 -0.90 15.46 28.51
N PRO A 588 -0.73 14.20 28.06
CA PRO A 588 -1.83 13.24 27.87
C PRO A 588 -2.52 12.80 29.17
N ALA A 589 -2.08 13.29 30.33
CA ALA A 589 -2.71 13.05 31.62
C ALA A 589 -3.88 14.02 31.91
N ASP A 590 -3.96 15.15 31.21
CA ASP A 590 -4.96 16.20 31.45
C ASP A 590 -6.26 15.94 30.68
N ALA A 591 -7.41 16.28 31.27
CA ALA A 591 -8.72 16.16 30.61
C ALA A 591 -8.84 17.21 29.50
N LEU A 592 -8.51 16.82 28.26
CA LEU A 592 -8.54 17.69 27.10
C LEU A 592 -9.97 18.06 26.64
N PRO A 593 -10.18 19.26 26.08
CA PRO A 593 -11.36 19.54 25.28
C PRO A 593 -11.40 18.62 24.05
N PRO A 594 -12.60 18.22 23.56
CA PRO A 594 -12.73 17.34 22.41
C PRO A 594 -12.25 18.06 21.14
N VAL A 595 -10.97 17.87 20.79
CA VAL A 595 -10.40 18.32 19.52
C VAL A 595 -10.71 17.25 18.46
N PRO A 596 -11.22 17.64 17.27
CA PRO A 596 -11.51 16.67 16.22
C PRO A 596 -10.23 15.92 15.81
N HIS A 597 -10.34 14.61 15.63
CA HIS A 597 -9.26 13.72 15.17
C HIS A 597 -8.06 13.55 16.13
N LEU A 598 -8.21 13.96 17.39
CA LEU A 598 -7.26 13.72 18.49
C LEU A 598 -7.92 12.87 19.57
N ALA A 599 -7.33 11.73 19.93
CA ALA A 599 -7.78 10.90 21.04
C ALA A 599 -6.62 10.58 22.00
N CYS A 600 -6.92 10.24 23.26
CA CYS A 600 -5.91 9.78 24.22
C CYS A 600 -6.11 8.29 24.49
N CYS A 601 -5.03 7.50 24.38
CA CYS A 601 -5.04 6.06 24.65
C CYS A 601 -3.99 5.69 25.71
N THR A 602 -4.33 4.72 26.56
CA THR A 602 -3.39 4.03 27.45
C THR A 602 -2.85 2.78 26.76
N LEU A 603 -1.53 2.63 26.71
CA LEU A 603 -0.90 1.43 26.16
C LEU A 603 -0.96 0.28 27.16
N GLU A 604 -1.81 -0.71 26.91
CA GLU A 604 -2.01 -1.81 27.85
C GLU A 604 -0.90 -2.86 27.79
N ASP A 605 -0.54 -3.29 26.58
CA ASP A 605 0.37 -4.40 26.34
C ASP A 605 1.28 -4.13 25.14
N LEU A 606 2.56 -4.49 25.29
CA LEU A 606 3.60 -4.36 24.27
C LEU A 606 4.16 -5.76 23.96
N TYR A 607 4.35 -6.05 22.67
CA TYR A 607 4.78 -7.35 22.19
C TYR A 607 5.97 -7.24 21.24
N LEU A 608 6.94 -8.15 21.39
CA LEU A 608 7.90 -8.48 20.34
C LEU A 608 7.30 -9.55 19.44
N LEU A 609 7.40 -9.33 18.13
CA LEU A 609 6.85 -10.25 17.13
C LEU A 609 7.89 -11.29 16.74
N MET A 610 7.64 -12.55 17.07
CA MET A 610 8.50 -13.70 16.77
C MET A 610 7.81 -14.65 15.76
N GLY A 611 7.22 -14.07 14.71
CA GLY A 611 6.43 -14.78 13.71
C GLY A 611 5.10 -15.29 14.29
N ARG A 612 5.03 -16.59 14.59
CA ARG A 612 3.83 -17.23 15.18
C ARG A 612 3.68 -16.96 16.68
N GLU A 613 4.77 -16.55 17.33
CA GLU A 613 4.81 -16.31 18.77
C GLU A 613 4.94 -14.83 19.08
N LEU A 614 4.43 -14.45 20.24
CA LEU A 614 4.53 -13.10 20.78
C LEU A 614 5.31 -13.18 22.09
N GLU A 615 6.20 -12.23 22.35
CA GLU A 615 6.85 -12.08 23.65
C GLU A 615 6.41 -10.76 24.28
N GLU A 616 5.97 -10.76 25.54
CA GLU A 616 5.58 -9.54 26.24
C GLU A 616 6.80 -8.71 26.64
N LEU A 617 6.77 -7.41 26.35
CA LEU A 617 7.80 -6.44 26.73
C LEU A 617 7.24 -5.39 27.69
N GLN A 618 8.09 -4.85 28.56
CA GLN A 618 7.73 -3.75 29.49
C GLN A 618 8.03 -2.37 28.89
N GLU A 619 9.14 -2.27 28.16
CA GLU A 619 9.60 -1.07 27.48
C GLU A 619 10.15 -1.41 26.10
N VAL A 620 9.96 -0.50 25.15
CA VAL A 620 10.51 -0.61 23.79
C VAL A 620 11.19 0.71 23.42
N PRO A 621 12.50 0.70 23.16
CA PRO A 621 13.24 1.90 22.76
C PRO A 621 13.08 2.20 21.27
N SER A 622 13.47 3.42 20.88
CA SER A 622 13.47 3.93 19.51
C SER A 622 14.16 3.00 18.52
N GLY A 623 13.68 2.99 17.27
CA GLY A 623 14.23 2.18 16.18
C GLY A 623 13.69 0.75 16.11
N ASN A 624 13.02 0.23 17.14
CA ASN A 624 12.47 -1.13 17.12
C ASN A 624 11.05 -1.20 16.54
N VAL A 625 10.74 -2.37 15.98
CA VAL A 625 9.39 -2.77 15.57
C VAL A 625 8.71 -3.47 16.74
N LEU A 626 7.44 -3.14 16.99
CA LEU A 626 6.65 -3.75 18.07
C LEU A 626 5.20 -4.04 17.66
N GLY A 627 4.57 -4.90 18.46
CA GLY A 627 3.12 -5.08 18.52
C GLY A 627 2.53 -4.32 19.71
N ILE A 628 1.43 -3.58 19.51
CA ILE A 628 0.71 -2.89 20.59
C ILE A 628 -0.69 -3.47 20.73
N GLY A 629 -1.08 -3.86 21.94
CA GLY A 629 -2.44 -4.28 22.28
C GLY A 629 -3.35 -3.11 22.70
N GLY A 630 -4.66 -3.28 22.57
CA GLY A 630 -5.66 -2.37 23.16
C GLY A 630 -6.05 -1.13 22.33
N LEU A 631 -5.58 -1.02 21.08
CA LEU A 631 -5.82 0.16 20.22
C LEU A 631 -7.00 0.06 19.24
N GLN A 632 -7.83 -0.98 19.38
CA GLN A 632 -8.87 -1.34 18.42
C GLN A 632 -9.93 -0.25 18.17
N GLU A 633 -10.29 0.53 19.19
CA GLU A 633 -11.35 1.54 19.07
C GLU A 633 -10.84 2.89 18.53
N PHE A 634 -9.54 3.16 18.65
CA PHE A 634 -8.96 4.46 18.31
C PHE A 634 -8.38 4.53 16.90
N VAL A 635 -7.96 3.39 16.35
CA VAL A 635 -7.27 3.32 15.06
C VAL A 635 -8.19 2.76 13.98
N LEU A 636 -8.27 3.44 12.84
CA LEU A 636 -9.03 2.98 11.68
C LEU A 636 -8.19 2.14 10.72
N LYS A 637 -7.04 2.65 10.25
CA LYS A 637 -6.14 1.95 9.32
C LYS A 637 -4.69 2.15 9.76
N SER A 638 -4.25 3.39 9.68
CA SER A 638 -2.98 3.88 10.21
C SER A 638 -3.24 5.01 11.20
N ALA A 639 -2.31 5.20 12.11
CA ALA A 639 -2.32 6.32 13.05
C ALA A 639 -0.89 6.60 13.52
N THR A 640 -0.63 7.85 13.89
CA THR A 640 0.60 8.23 14.58
C THR A 640 0.27 8.40 16.06
N LEU A 641 1.05 7.74 16.93
CA LEU A 641 1.00 8.00 18.37
C LEU A 641 2.11 8.97 18.74
N SER A 642 1.77 9.94 19.58
CA SER A 642 2.74 10.91 20.06
C SER A 642 2.51 11.29 21.51
N SER A 643 3.59 11.63 22.23
CA SER A 643 3.48 12.30 23.52
C SER A 643 3.14 13.78 23.39
N SER A 644 3.43 14.40 22.24
CA SER A 644 3.17 15.81 21.96
C SER A 644 2.03 15.97 20.94
N PRO A 645 1.07 16.88 21.16
CA PRO A 645 0.04 17.18 20.17
C PRO A 645 0.57 17.95 18.94
N ALA A 646 1.81 18.48 19.00
CA ALA A 646 2.42 19.23 17.91
C ALA A 646 2.93 18.35 16.75
N SER A 647 2.98 17.02 16.92
CA SER A 647 3.37 16.14 15.82
C SER A 647 2.27 16.03 14.77
N PRO A 648 2.57 16.16 13.47
CA PRO A 648 1.63 15.89 12.41
C PRO A 648 1.37 14.37 12.31
N PRO A 649 0.19 13.96 11.81
CA PRO A 649 -0.01 12.58 11.45
C PRO A 649 0.91 12.25 10.27
N PHE A 650 1.46 11.05 10.28
CA PHE A 650 2.33 10.65 9.18
C PHE A 650 1.50 10.52 7.91
N ASN A 651 2.10 10.90 6.77
CA ASN A 651 1.43 10.90 5.47
C ASN A 651 0.76 9.52 5.22
N PRO A 652 -0.52 9.41 4.83
CA PRO A 652 -1.10 8.12 4.47
C PRO A 652 -0.24 7.35 3.46
N LEU A 653 -0.35 6.02 3.46
CA LEU A 653 0.38 5.16 2.53
C LEU A 653 -0.13 5.39 1.10
N ASN A 654 0.80 5.63 0.17
CA ASN A 654 0.49 5.65 -1.26
C ASN A 654 0.42 4.20 -1.75
N PHE A 655 -0.78 3.75 -2.10
CA PHE A 655 -0.98 2.42 -2.66
C PHE A 655 -0.74 2.44 -4.16
N GLU A 656 0.13 1.57 -4.67
CA GLU A 656 0.33 1.42 -6.12
C GLU A 656 -0.91 0.82 -6.81
N VAL A 657 -1.67 -0.01 -6.11
CA VAL A 657 -2.89 -0.62 -6.62
C VAL A 657 -4.10 0.05 -6.01
N THR A 658 -4.94 0.64 -6.87
CA THR A 658 -6.23 1.19 -6.44
C THR A 658 -7.25 0.06 -6.30
N PRO A 659 -8.08 0.06 -5.23
CA PRO A 659 -9.13 -0.94 -5.06
C PRO A 659 -10.29 -0.65 -6.03
N ILE A 660 -10.52 -1.55 -6.98
CA ILE A 660 -11.48 -1.37 -8.07
C ILE A 660 -12.66 -2.35 -7.98
N VAL A 661 -12.39 -3.58 -7.55
CA VAL A 661 -13.41 -4.66 -7.53
C VAL A 661 -14.40 -4.40 -6.42
N ARG A 662 -15.70 -4.31 -6.74
CA ARG A 662 -16.80 -4.06 -5.80
C ARG A 662 -17.71 -5.27 -5.68
N VAL A 663 -18.03 -5.65 -4.46
CA VAL A 663 -18.92 -6.78 -4.16
C VAL A 663 -19.87 -6.42 -3.03
N ALA A 664 -21.18 -6.60 -3.22
CA ALA A 664 -22.12 -6.49 -2.11
C ALA A 664 -22.13 -7.77 -1.31
N VAL A 665 -22.16 -7.59 0.00
CA VAL A 665 -22.15 -8.65 0.99
C VAL A 665 -23.37 -8.47 1.87
N GLU A 666 -24.17 -9.52 1.95
CA GLU A 666 -25.35 -9.57 2.80
C GLU A 666 -25.26 -10.81 3.70
N PRO A 667 -25.74 -10.75 4.95
CA PRO A 667 -25.82 -11.94 5.77
C PRO A 667 -26.96 -12.83 5.24
N LYS A 668 -26.81 -14.16 5.31
CA LYS A 668 -27.93 -15.05 4.97
C LYS A 668 -29.13 -14.85 5.89
N HIS A 669 -28.87 -14.50 7.15
CA HIS A 669 -29.90 -14.20 8.14
C HIS A 669 -29.87 -12.70 8.47
N PRO A 670 -30.98 -11.96 8.30
CA PRO A 670 -31.01 -10.51 8.51
C PRO A 670 -30.77 -10.11 9.98
N SER A 671 -31.04 -11.01 10.93
CA SER A 671 -30.74 -10.80 12.37
C SER A 671 -29.23 -10.62 12.65
N GLU A 672 -28.37 -11.13 11.77
CA GLU A 672 -26.92 -11.10 11.92
C GLU A 672 -26.27 -9.87 11.27
N MET A 673 -27.07 -8.96 10.72
CA MET A 673 -26.58 -7.72 10.09
C MET A 673 -25.64 -6.89 10.99
N PRO A 674 -25.90 -6.72 12.31
CA PRO A 674 -24.97 -5.99 13.17
C PRO A 674 -23.60 -6.70 13.31
N GLN A 675 -23.58 -8.03 13.26
CA GLN A 675 -22.34 -8.81 13.31
C GLN A 675 -21.56 -8.65 12.01
N LEU A 676 -22.24 -8.63 10.86
CA LEU A 676 -21.63 -8.32 9.57
C LEU A 676 -20.98 -6.93 9.60
N VAL A 677 -21.72 -5.89 10.01
CA VAL A 677 -21.19 -4.52 10.08
C VAL A 677 -19.99 -4.43 11.02
N LYS A 678 -20.04 -5.10 12.17
CA LYS A 678 -18.90 -5.19 13.08
C LYS A 678 -17.72 -5.89 12.42
N GLY A 679 -17.93 -7.06 11.83
CA GLY A 679 -16.89 -7.84 11.15
C GLY A 679 -16.26 -7.09 9.98
N MET A 680 -17.05 -6.34 9.20
CA MET A 680 -16.54 -5.48 8.14
C MET A 680 -15.65 -4.38 8.72
N LYS A 681 -16.06 -3.67 9.79
CA LYS A 681 -15.19 -2.67 10.44
C LYS A 681 -13.83 -3.26 10.86
N LEU A 682 -13.84 -4.47 11.40
CA LEU A 682 -12.62 -5.21 11.77
C LEU A 682 -11.76 -5.59 10.56
N LEU A 683 -12.38 -5.99 9.45
CA LEU A 683 -11.69 -6.28 8.21
C LEU A 683 -10.99 -5.03 7.63
N ASN A 684 -11.65 -3.88 7.64
CA ASN A 684 -11.07 -2.61 7.19
C ASN A 684 -9.93 -2.11 8.11
N GLN A 685 -9.88 -2.56 9.36
CA GLN A 685 -8.77 -2.34 10.28
C GLN A 685 -7.60 -3.30 10.01
N ALA A 686 -7.90 -4.54 9.65
CA ALA A 686 -6.91 -5.58 9.38
C ALA A 686 -6.19 -5.38 8.03
N ASP A 687 -6.91 -4.87 7.03
CA ASP A 687 -6.44 -4.74 5.65
C ASP A 687 -6.39 -3.27 5.20
N PRO A 688 -5.22 -2.76 4.80
CA PRO A 688 -5.09 -1.37 4.37
C PRO A 688 -5.83 -1.06 3.06
N CYS A 689 -5.97 -2.02 2.14
CA CYS A 689 -6.57 -1.82 0.82
C CYS A 689 -8.10 -1.85 0.83
N VAL A 690 -8.70 -2.60 1.75
CA VAL A 690 -10.15 -2.79 1.80
C VAL A 690 -10.86 -1.45 2.03
N GLN A 691 -11.94 -1.20 1.30
CA GLN A 691 -12.86 -0.10 1.60
C GLN A 691 -14.26 -0.64 1.76
N ILE A 692 -15.01 -0.06 2.71
CA ILE A 692 -16.39 -0.42 2.96
C ILE A 692 -17.24 0.79 2.61
N LEU A 693 -18.16 0.57 1.68
CA LEU A 693 -19.10 1.57 1.21
C LEU A 693 -20.51 1.09 1.54
N ILE A 694 -21.37 2.02 1.94
CA ILE A 694 -22.80 1.79 2.03
C ILE A 694 -23.39 2.50 0.82
N GLN A 695 -24.04 1.76 -0.06
CA GLN A 695 -24.73 2.35 -1.20
C GLN A 695 -26.02 3.03 -0.77
N GLU A 696 -26.57 3.90 -1.62
CA GLU A 696 -27.87 4.55 -1.39
C GLU A 696 -29.02 3.53 -1.28
N THR A 697 -28.87 2.36 -1.91
CA THR A 697 -29.77 1.21 -1.78
C THR A 697 -29.75 0.55 -0.39
N GLY A 698 -28.77 0.89 0.46
CA GLY A 698 -28.53 0.26 1.75
C GLY A 698 -27.64 -0.99 1.68
N GLU A 699 -27.17 -1.40 0.49
CA GLU A 699 -26.25 -2.52 0.34
C GLU A 699 -24.86 -2.21 0.92
N HIS A 700 -24.29 -3.16 1.65
CA HIS A 700 -22.91 -3.09 2.12
C HIS A 700 -21.96 -3.61 1.04
N VAL A 701 -21.12 -2.74 0.51
CA VAL A 701 -20.19 -3.06 -0.57
C VAL A 701 -18.75 -3.06 -0.08
N LEU A 702 -18.09 -4.18 -0.32
CA LEU A 702 -16.68 -4.39 -0.13
C LEU A 702 -15.93 -4.00 -1.41
N VAL A 703 -14.90 -3.18 -1.28
CA VAL A 703 -14.01 -2.80 -2.38
C VAL A 703 -12.63 -3.40 -2.15
N THR A 704 -12.10 -4.14 -3.13
CA THR A 704 -10.81 -4.83 -3.05
C THR A 704 -9.95 -4.56 -4.29
N ALA A 705 -8.65 -4.88 -4.19
CA ALA A 705 -7.66 -4.65 -5.24
C ALA A 705 -7.82 -5.59 -6.45
N GLY A 706 -8.18 -6.86 -6.18
CA GLY A 706 -8.25 -7.91 -7.19
C GLY A 706 -9.05 -9.12 -6.70
N GLU A 707 -9.09 -10.16 -7.52
CA GLU A 707 -9.89 -11.38 -7.28
C GLU A 707 -9.34 -12.21 -6.11
N VAL A 708 -8.02 -12.45 -6.07
CA VAL A 708 -7.40 -13.27 -5.02
C VAL A 708 -7.57 -12.60 -3.67
N HIS A 709 -7.44 -11.27 -3.65
CA HIS A 709 -7.67 -10.45 -2.48
C HIS A 709 -9.15 -10.42 -2.06
N LEU A 710 -10.10 -10.35 -3.00
CA LEU A 710 -11.53 -10.46 -2.71
C LEU A 710 -11.87 -11.77 -2.00
N GLN A 711 -11.42 -12.90 -2.54
CA GLN A 711 -11.67 -14.22 -1.93
C GLN A 711 -11.15 -14.28 -0.50
N ARG A 712 -9.90 -13.80 -0.27
CA ARG A 712 -9.31 -13.72 1.07
C ARG A 712 -10.18 -12.93 2.04
N CYS A 713 -10.67 -11.77 1.61
CA CYS A 713 -11.50 -10.90 2.45
C CYS A 713 -12.83 -11.56 2.81
N LEU A 714 -13.45 -12.27 1.88
CA LEU A 714 -14.70 -12.99 2.11
C LEU A 714 -14.50 -14.15 3.09
N ASP A 715 -13.41 -14.90 2.95
CA ASP A 715 -13.05 -15.99 3.85
C ASP A 715 -12.72 -15.46 5.26
N ASP A 716 -11.99 -14.34 5.36
CA ASP A 716 -11.71 -13.68 6.63
C ASP A 716 -12.99 -13.20 7.33
N LEU A 717 -13.97 -12.68 6.57
CA LEU A 717 -15.25 -12.24 7.13
C LEU A 717 -16.08 -13.42 7.64
N LYS A 718 -16.10 -14.54 6.90
CA LYS A 718 -16.83 -15.78 7.26
C LYS A 718 -16.20 -16.52 8.44
N ALA A 719 -14.88 -16.69 8.45
CA ALA A 719 -14.21 -17.57 9.41
C ALA A 719 -13.77 -16.84 10.68
N ARG A 720 -13.30 -15.60 10.56
CA ARG A 720 -12.55 -14.92 11.63
C ARG A 720 -13.34 -13.82 12.31
N PHE A 721 -13.79 -12.84 11.52
CA PHE A 721 -14.31 -11.58 12.03
C PHE A 721 -15.81 -11.61 12.35
N ALA A 722 -16.66 -11.82 11.35
CA ALA A 722 -18.11 -11.82 11.56
C ALA A 722 -18.59 -13.19 12.05
N ARG A 723 -18.00 -14.29 11.58
CA ARG A 723 -18.39 -15.68 11.91
C ARG A 723 -19.83 -16.01 11.54
N ILE A 724 -20.26 -15.45 10.41
CA ILE A 724 -21.60 -15.64 9.87
C ILE A 724 -21.51 -16.18 8.46
N GLU A 725 -22.61 -16.78 8.02
CA GLU A 725 -22.75 -17.13 6.61
C GLU A 725 -23.18 -15.91 5.82
N ILE A 726 -22.36 -15.51 4.84
CA ILE A 726 -22.64 -14.39 3.95
C ILE A 726 -23.08 -14.88 2.57
N SER A 727 -24.08 -14.19 2.02
CA SER A 727 -24.44 -14.19 0.60
C SER A 727 -23.62 -13.11 -0.11
N VAL A 728 -23.04 -13.45 -1.24
CA VAL A 728 -22.11 -12.59 -1.97
C VAL A 728 -22.62 -12.45 -3.40
N SER A 729 -22.77 -11.21 -3.86
CA SER A 729 -23.13 -10.91 -5.24
C SER A 729 -22.00 -11.20 -6.23
N GLU A 730 -22.30 -11.24 -7.53
CA GLU A 730 -21.26 -11.19 -8.56
C GLU A 730 -20.39 -9.91 -8.44
N PRO A 731 -19.08 -10.01 -8.73
CA PRO A 731 -18.19 -8.88 -8.64
C PRO A 731 -18.45 -7.88 -9.77
N ILE A 732 -18.53 -6.61 -9.41
CA ILE A 732 -18.80 -5.52 -10.33
C ILE A 732 -17.64 -4.54 -10.29
N ILE A 733 -17.39 -3.93 -11.43
CA ILE A 733 -16.40 -2.87 -11.59
C ILE A 733 -17.15 -1.57 -11.84
N PRO A 734 -16.77 -0.49 -11.15
CA PRO A 734 -17.25 0.83 -11.51
C PRO A 734 -16.77 1.17 -12.91
N PHE A 735 -17.70 1.49 -13.80
CA PHE A 735 -17.37 2.12 -15.07
C PHE A 735 -17.25 3.62 -14.89
N ARG A 736 -16.77 4.29 -15.93
CA ARG A 736 -16.78 5.76 -16.01
C ARG A 736 -17.52 6.17 -17.26
N GLU A 737 -18.07 7.35 -17.27
CA GLU A 737 -18.88 7.82 -18.40
C GLU A 737 -18.19 8.99 -19.07
N THR A 738 -18.15 8.97 -20.40
CA THR A 738 -17.55 10.04 -21.19
C THR A 738 -18.43 10.38 -22.39
N ILE A 739 -18.08 11.49 -23.04
CA ILE A 739 -18.72 11.93 -24.27
C ILE A 739 -17.69 11.81 -25.37
N THR A 740 -18.07 11.25 -26.51
CA THR A 740 -17.20 11.24 -27.69
C THR A 740 -17.74 12.19 -28.75
N ARG A 741 -16.93 12.48 -29.78
CA ARG A 741 -17.45 13.13 -30.98
C ARG A 741 -18.14 12.05 -31.82
N PRO A 742 -19.25 12.35 -32.49
CA PRO A 742 -19.83 11.40 -33.44
C PRO A 742 -18.77 11.03 -34.50
N PRO A 743 -18.67 9.74 -34.89
CA PRO A 743 -17.73 9.31 -35.91
C PRO A 743 -17.98 10.06 -37.23
N LYS A 744 -16.92 10.28 -38.01
CA LYS A 744 -17.00 10.94 -39.34
C LYS A 744 -17.17 9.95 -40.50
N VAL A 745 -16.95 8.66 -40.24
CA VAL A 745 -16.87 7.56 -41.22
C VAL A 745 -17.72 6.41 -40.68
N ASP A 746 -18.53 5.80 -41.56
CA ASP A 746 -19.41 4.67 -41.23
C ASP A 746 -18.61 3.34 -41.12
N MET A 747 -19.22 2.28 -40.58
CA MET A 747 -18.63 0.93 -40.46
C MET A 747 -18.20 0.31 -41.80
N VAL A 748 -18.62 0.90 -42.93
CA VAL A 748 -18.27 0.49 -44.30
C VAL A 748 -17.17 1.37 -44.94
N ASN A 749 -16.51 2.24 -44.17
CA ASN A 749 -15.46 3.18 -44.61
C ASN A 749 -15.91 4.26 -45.62
N GLU A 750 -17.22 4.51 -45.76
CA GLU A 750 -17.72 5.66 -46.53
C GLU A 750 -17.69 6.94 -45.67
N GLU A 751 -17.27 8.06 -46.26
CA GLU A 751 -17.40 9.38 -45.62
C GLU A 751 -18.89 9.63 -45.36
N ILE A 752 -19.25 9.87 -44.09
CA ILE A 752 -20.64 10.09 -43.71
C ILE A 752 -21.14 11.35 -44.42
N GLY A 753 -21.87 11.16 -45.52
CA GLY A 753 -22.60 12.22 -46.19
C GLY A 753 -23.59 12.87 -45.21
N LYS A 754 -23.97 14.12 -45.48
CA LYS A 754 -24.96 14.88 -44.67
C LYS A 754 -26.28 14.12 -44.41
N GLN A 755 -26.54 13.03 -45.13
CA GLN A 755 -27.75 12.21 -45.04
C GLN A 755 -27.73 11.17 -43.91
N GLN A 756 -26.58 10.64 -43.46
CA GLN A 756 -26.54 9.73 -42.30
C GLN A 756 -26.44 10.45 -40.95
N LYS A 757 -26.22 11.77 -40.97
CA LYS A 757 -26.56 12.61 -39.81
C LYS A 757 -27.99 12.31 -39.36
N VAL A 758 -28.90 11.95 -40.27
CA VAL A 758 -30.30 11.60 -39.99
C VAL A 758 -30.44 10.33 -39.13
N ALA A 759 -29.51 9.37 -39.12
CA ALA A 759 -29.60 8.17 -38.28
C ALA A 759 -29.18 8.44 -36.82
N VAL A 760 -28.06 9.14 -36.61
CA VAL A 760 -27.66 9.69 -35.30
C VAL A 760 -28.68 10.73 -34.81
N ILE A 761 -29.29 11.49 -35.74
CA ILE A 761 -30.39 12.44 -35.47
C ILE A 761 -31.73 11.71 -35.21
N HIS A 762 -31.98 10.52 -35.76
CA HIS A 762 -33.21 9.75 -35.49
C HIS A 762 -33.13 9.09 -34.11
N GLN A 763 -31.98 8.50 -33.75
CA GLN A 763 -31.73 8.00 -32.40
C GLN A 763 -31.78 9.14 -31.37
N SER A 764 -31.12 10.27 -31.64
CA SER A 764 -31.23 11.45 -30.77
C SER A 764 -32.60 12.16 -30.84
N LYS A 765 -33.43 11.97 -31.88
CA LYS A 765 -34.83 12.45 -31.92
C LYS A 765 -35.77 11.58 -31.09
N GLU A 766 -35.61 10.26 -31.12
CA GLU A 766 -36.36 9.37 -30.23
C GLU A 766 -35.96 9.59 -28.77
N GLU A 767 -34.70 9.94 -28.50
CA GLU A 767 -34.24 10.38 -27.17
C GLU A 767 -34.64 11.82 -26.82
N GLN A 768 -34.76 12.74 -27.78
CA GLN A 768 -35.33 14.08 -27.57
C GLN A 768 -36.78 14.01 -27.06
N ASN A 769 -37.54 12.98 -27.42
CA ASN A 769 -38.88 12.74 -26.89
C ASN A 769 -38.90 12.38 -25.39
N LYS A 770 -37.74 12.12 -24.76
CA LYS A 770 -37.60 11.88 -23.31
C LYS A 770 -37.23 13.15 -22.51
N ILE A 771 -37.01 14.29 -23.17
CA ILE A 771 -36.67 15.56 -22.49
C ILE A 771 -37.98 16.25 -22.03
N PRO A 772 -38.11 16.68 -20.76
CA PRO A 772 -39.33 17.31 -20.24
C PRO A 772 -39.71 18.60 -20.98
N GLU A 773 -41.02 18.89 -21.07
CA GLU A 773 -41.57 20.15 -21.58
C GLU A 773 -41.03 21.34 -20.74
N GLY A 774 -40.10 22.13 -21.30
CA GLY A 774 -39.48 23.27 -20.63
C GLY A 774 -37.98 23.47 -20.89
N VAL A 775 -37.29 22.49 -21.47
CA VAL A 775 -35.86 22.58 -21.85
C VAL A 775 -35.74 22.92 -23.33
N GLN A 776 -35.00 23.99 -23.67
CA GLN A 776 -34.69 24.34 -25.06
C GLN A 776 -33.32 23.77 -25.44
N VAL A 777 -33.24 23.06 -26.57
CA VAL A 777 -32.01 22.45 -27.08
C VAL A 777 -31.67 23.04 -28.45
N ASP A 778 -30.50 23.66 -28.56
CA ASP A 778 -30.01 24.22 -29.82
C ASP A 778 -29.35 23.15 -30.70
N SER A 779 -29.23 23.43 -32.00
CA SER A 779 -28.60 22.54 -33.00
C SER A 779 -27.13 22.18 -32.69
N ASP A 780 -26.44 23.02 -31.91
CA ASP A 780 -25.06 22.82 -31.47
C ASP A 780 -24.93 22.05 -30.13
N GLY A 781 -26.07 21.63 -29.56
CA GLY A 781 -26.13 20.92 -28.28
C GLY A 781 -25.93 21.84 -27.06
N LEU A 782 -26.30 23.12 -27.18
CA LEU A 782 -26.48 24.03 -26.04
C LEU A 782 -27.86 23.78 -25.45
N ILE A 783 -27.95 23.57 -24.14
CA ILE A 783 -29.22 23.37 -23.45
C ILE A 783 -29.51 24.57 -22.57
N THR A 784 -30.74 25.07 -22.62
CA THR A 784 -31.21 26.18 -21.77
C THR A 784 -32.35 25.68 -20.91
N ILE A 785 -32.19 25.82 -19.59
CA ILE A 785 -33.17 25.40 -18.59
C ILE A 785 -33.41 26.54 -17.61
N SER A 786 -34.67 26.74 -17.22
CA SER A 786 -35.07 27.67 -16.18
C SER A 786 -35.42 26.92 -14.91
N THR A 787 -35.18 27.55 -13.76
CA THR A 787 -35.66 27.03 -12.46
C THR A 787 -37.19 26.90 -12.49
N PRO A 788 -37.79 26.02 -11.66
CA PRO A 788 -39.25 25.85 -11.63
C PRO A 788 -40.04 27.14 -11.38
N ASN A 789 -39.45 28.07 -10.64
CA ASN A 789 -40.00 29.41 -10.36
C ASN A 789 -39.59 30.49 -11.38
N LYS A 790 -38.84 30.12 -12.43
CA LYS A 790 -38.32 31.00 -13.49
C LYS A 790 -37.47 32.18 -13.01
N TYR A 791 -36.94 32.13 -11.78
CA TYR A 791 -36.06 33.18 -11.24
C TYR A 791 -34.62 33.07 -11.72
N ALA A 792 -34.19 31.92 -12.23
CA ALA A 792 -32.89 31.80 -12.88
C ALA A 792 -32.99 30.97 -14.15
N THR A 793 -32.27 31.40 -15.18
CA THR A 793 -32.12 30.67 -16.44
C THR A 793 -30.64 30.42 -16.68
N LEU A 794 -30.29 29.18 -16.99
CA LEU A 794 -28.93 28.75 -17.24
C LEU A 794 -28.81 27.99 -18.56
N SER A 795 -27.74 28.32 -19.31
CA SER A 795 -27.39 27.65 -20.56
C SER A 795 -26.05 26.93 -20.43
N VAL A 796 -26.04 25.61 -20.59
CA VAL A 796 -24.89 24.74 -20.36
C VAL A 796 -24.54 23.94 -21.61
N ARG A 797 -23.24 23.75 -21.86
CA ARG A 797 -22.73 22.92 -22.96
C ARG A 797 -21.69 21.95 -22.43
N ALA A 798 -21.76 20.68 -22.85
CA ALA A 798 -20.76 19.67 -22.54
C ALA A 798 -19.81 19.45 -23.72
N THR A 799 -18.50 19.37 -23.53
CA THR A 799 -17.51 19.07 -24.58
C THR A 799 -16.52 18.00 -24.12
N PRO A 800 -16.07 17.11 -25.02
CA PRO A 800 -15.03 16.14 -24.68
C PRO A 800 -13.69 16.85 -24.45
N LEU A 801 -13.00 16.45 -23.40
CA LEU A 801 -11.65 16.90 -23.05
C LEU A 801 -10.61 16.03 -23.78
N PRO A 802 -9.45 16.58 -24.16
CA PRO A 802 -8.32 15.76 -24.63
C PRO A 802 -7.87 14.76 -23.56
N GLU A 803 -7.37 13.60 -24.01
CA GLU A 803 -6.92 12.53 -23.12
C GLU A 803 -5.70 12.96 -22.30
N GLU A 804 -4.78 13.70 -22.91
CA GLU A 804 -3.58 14.22 -22.26
C GLU A 804 -3.92 15.18 -21.11
N VAL A 805 -4.97 15.99 -21.26
CA VAL A 805 -5.45 16.87 -20.19
C VAL A 805 -6.11 16.05 -19.09
N THR A 806 -6.91 15.04 -19.46
CA THR A 806 -7.60 14.16 -18.50
C THR A 806 -6.58 13.44 -17.61
N GLN A 807 -5.52 12.89 -18.20
CA GLN A 807 -4.42 12.25 -17.49
C GLN A 807 -3.68 13.24 -16.58
N LEU A 808 -3.36 14.43 -17.09
CA LEU A 808 -2.69 15.49 -16.31
C LEU A 808 -3.51 15.94 -15.09
N LEU A 809 -4.84 15.97 -15.20
CA LEU A 809 -5.73 16.28 -14.06
C LEU A 809 -5.74 15.16 -13.01
N GLU A 810 -5.67 13.89 -13.44
CA GLU A 810 -5.64 12.73 -12.53
C GLU A 810 -4.33 12.69 -11.73
N GLU A 811 -3.20 12.87 -12.42
CA GLU A 811 -1.86 12.90 -11.83
C GLU A 811 -1.70 14.01 -10.77
N ASN A 812 -2.35 15.16 -10.97
CA ASN A 812 -2.21 16.34 -10.10
C ASN A 812 -3.42 16.57 -9.17
N SER A 813 -4.22 15.54 -8.89
CA SER A 813 -5.43 15.63 -8.06
C SER A 813 -5.20 16.22 -6.66
N GLU A 814 -4.06 15.91 -6.02
CA GLU A 814 -3.69 16.47 -4.72
C GLU A 814 -3.39 17.98 -4.77
N LEU A 815 -2.68 18.42 -5.80
CA LEU A 815 -2.38 19.85 -6.01
C LEU A 815 -3.68 20.62 -6.24
N ILE A 816 -4.58 20.10 -7.07
CA ILE A 816 -5.90 20.71 -7.33
C ILE A 816 -6.69 20.86 -6.03
N ARG A 817 -6.69 19.83 -5.18
CA ARG A 817 -7.36 19.89 -3.87
C ARG A 817 -6.79 21.03 -3.01
N THR A 818 -5.49 21.26 -3.03
CA THR A 818 -4.89 22.37 -2.29
C THR A 818 -5.27 23.73 -2.87
N ILE A 819 -5.25 23.90 -4.19
CA ILE A 819 -5.68 25.15 -4.85
C ILE A 819 -7.11 25.49 -4.41
N GLU A 820 -8.00 24.51 -4.40
CA GLU A 820 -9.40 24.74 -4.01
C GLU A 820 -9.57 25.06 -2.51
N LEU A 821 -8.80 24.42 -1.63
CA LEU A 821 -8.79 24.73 -0.20
C LEU A 821 -8.34 26.17 0.05
N PHE A 822 -7.28 26.61 -0.63
CA PHE A 822 -6.81 28.01 -0.57
C PHE A 822 -7.81 28.99 -1.20
N ALA A 823 -8.42 28.64 -2.34
CA ALA A 823 -9.46 29.46 -2.95
C ALA A 823 -10.68 29.61 -2.02
N SER A 824 -10.97 28.59 -1.20
CA SER A 824 -12.04 28.65 -0.21
C SER A 824 -11.67 29.50 1.00
N SER A 825 -10.43 29.40 1.52
CA SER A 825 -9.98 30.18 2.68
C SER A 825 -9.88 31.67 2.39
N LEU A 826 -9.47 32.07 1.17
CA LEU A 826 -9.45 33.47 0.72
C LEU A 826 -10.85 34.12 0.71
N ASN A 827 -11.92 33.34 0.58
CA ASN A 827 -13.29 33.87 0.62
C ASN A 827 -13.82 34.11 2.05
N GLU A 828 -13.18 33.54 3.08
CA GLU A 828 -13.63 33.64 4.49
C GLU A 828 -12.96 34.76 5.28
N ASP A 829 -12.13 35.63 4.66
CA ASP A 829 -11.41 36.74 5.31
C ASP A 829 -10.61 36.35 6.57
N LYS A 830 -10.23 35.06 6.71
CA LYS A 830 -9.35 34.58 7.80
C LYS A 830 -7.89 34.79 7.40
N ASN A 831 -7.08 35.25 8.36
CA ASN A 831 -5.65 35.58 8.20
C ASN A 831 -4.95 34.62 7.22
N THR A 832 -4.37 35.20 6.17
CA THR A 832 -3.65 34.50 5.10
C THR A 832 -2.47 33.74 5.66
N GLU A 833 -2.52 32.41 5.67
CA GLU A 833 -1.29 31.62 5.59
C GLU A 833 -0.65 31.91 4.23
N GLU A 834 0.55 32.45 4.23
CA GLU A 834 1.30 32.70 2.99
C GLU A 834 1.52 31.37 2.27
N MET A 835 1.00 31.24 1.04
CA MET A 835 1.26 30.06 0.22
C MET A 835 2.76 29.92 -0.02
N ASN A 836 3.27 28.72 0.21
CA ASN A 836 4.67 28.39 -0.05
C ASN A 836 5.04 28.69 -1.51
N GLN A 837 6.15 29.39 -1.72
CA GLN A 837 6.65 29.77 -3.05
C GLN A 837 6.84 28.54 -3.97
N ARG A 838 7.24 27.39 -3.43
CA ARG A 838 7.36 26.12 -4.20
C ARG A 838 6.00 25.59 -4.67
N THR A 839 4.96 25.74 -3.86
CA THR A 839 3.62 25.31 -4.26
C THR A 839 3.08 26.27 -5.32
N LEU A 840 3.35 27.57 -5.21
CA LEU A 840 2.99 28.56 -6.23
C LEU A 840 3.69 28.30 -7.57
N SER A 841 4.97 27.96 -7.58
CA SER A 841 5.69 27.62 -8.82
C SER A 841 5.12 26.35 -9.47
N ARG A 842 4.82 25.30 -8.68
CA ARG A 842 4.15 24.08 -9.19
C ARG A 842 2.77 24.38 -9.77
N ILE A 843 2.01 25.27 -9.15
CA ILE A 843 0.70 25.71 -9.66
C ILE A 843 0.87 26.48 -10.98
N GLN A 844 1.88 27.35 -11.09
CA GLN A 844 2.20 28.06 -12.33
C GLN A 844 2.63 27.11 -13.45
N GLU A 845 3.50 26.14 -13.16
CA GLU A 845 3.92 25.11 -14.12
C GLU A 845 2.72 24.28 -14.59
N PHE A 846 1.86 23.87 -13.66
CA PHE A 846 0.63 23.16 -13.99
C PHE A 846 -0.30 24.00 -14.87
N LYS A 847 -0.47 25.30 -14.57
CA LYS A 847 -1.23 26.24 -15.40
C LYS A 847 -0.65 26.32 -16.82
N GLN A 848 0.67 26.42 -16.95
CA GLN A 848 1.35 26.46 -18.26
C GLN A 848 1.16 25.17 -19.06
N LYS A 849 1.29 23.99 -18.42
CA LYS A 849 1.04 22.69 -19.08
C LYS A 849 -0.41 22.58 -19.54
N LEU A 850 -1.36 23.09 -18.75
CA LEU A 850 -2.76 23.12 -19.11
C LEU A 850 -3.03 24.04 -20.33
N GLU A 851 -2.38 25.20 -20.38
CA GLU A 851 -2.45 26.12 -21.53
C GLU A 851 -1.83 25.52 -22.80
N GLN A 852 -0.73 24.78 -22.67
CA GLN A 852 -0.09 24.06 -23.78
C GLN A 852 -1.00 22.97 -24.36
N ASN A 853 -1.67 22.21 -23.51
CA ASN A 853 -2.53 21.11 -23.95
C ASN A 853 -3.92 21.59 -24.41
N LEU A 854 -4.42 22.73 -23.92
CA LEU A 854 -5.69 23.34 -24.33
C LEU A 854 -5.54 24.36 -25.48
N GLN A 855 -4.86 23.97 -26.56
CA GLN A 855 -4.70 24.81 -27.74
C GLN A 855 -5.84 24.63 -28.76
N GLY A 856 -6.37 25.74 -29.28
CA GLY A 856 -7.34 25.76 -30.38
C GLY A 856 -8.42 26.84 -30.27
N TRP A 857 -9.14 27.11 -31.37
CA TRP A 857 -10.23 28.11 -31.41
C TRP A 857 -11.28 27.91 -30.30
N LYS A 858 -11.59 26.65 -29.98
CA LYS A 858 -12.62 26.31 -29.00
C LYS A 858 -12.18 26.55 -27.55
N TRP A 859 -10.88 26.66 -27.29
CA TRP A 859 -10.28 26.72 -25.95
C TRP A 859 -9.58 28.05 -25.64
N ARG A 860 -9.76 29.07 -26.49
CA ARG A 860 -9.22 30.42 -26.25
C ARG A 860 -9.66 30.93 -24.87
N ASN A 861 -8.70 31.37 -24.06
CA ASN A 861 -8.87 31.86 -22.69
C ASN A 861 -9.61 30.88 -21.75
N ALA A 862 -9.63 29.58 -22.08
CA ALA A 862 -10.35 28.59 -21.27
C ALA A 862 -9.71 28.40 -19.90
N VAL A 863 -8.38 28.45 -19.81
CA VAL A 863 -7.65 28.27 -18.54
C VAL A 863 -8.00 29.37 -17.54
N GLU A 864 -8.05 30.63 -17.98
CA GLU A 864 -8.47 31.76 -17.15
C GLU A 864 -9.94 31.67 -16.73
N GLY A 865 -10.78 30.97 -17.50
CA GLY A 865 -12.20 30.79 -17.22
C GLY A 865 -12.55 29.55 -16.38
N ILE A 866 -11.56 28.82 -15.83
CA ILE A 866 -11.83 27.62 -15.02
C ILE A 866 -12.46 28.03 -13.69
N TRP A 867 -13.65 27.51 -13.42
CA TRP A 867 -14.41 27.80 -12.22
C TRP A 867 -14.21 26.74 -11.13
N SER A 868 -14.21 25.45 -11.49
CA SER A 868 -13.92 24.35 -10.57
C SER A 868 -13.58 23.07 -11.34
N PHE A 869 -12.93 22.14 -10.64
CA PHE A 869 -12.64 20.79 -11.11
C PHE A 869 -13.65 19.82 -10.50
N GLY A 870 -14.21 18.88 -11.28
CA GLY A 870 -15.19 17.90 -10.78
C GLY A 870 -14.63 16.48 -10.85
N PRO A 871 -15.23 15.47 -10.19
CA PRO A 871 -16.04 15.51 -8.97
C PRO A 871 -15.17 15.74 -7.70
N ARG A 872 -15.82 16.07 -6.56
CA ARG A 872 -15.17 16.33 -5.25
C ARG A 872 -14.11 17.45 -5.25
N LYS A 873 -14.20 18.39 -6.19
CA LYS A 873 -13.26 19.52 -6.34
C LYS A 873 -11.83 19.12 -6.75
N CYS A 874 -11.59 17.88 -7.19
CA CYS A 874 -10.23 17.39 -7.48
C CYS A 874 -10.20 16.26 -8.53
N GLY A 875 -11.05 16.33 -9.56
CA GLY A 875 -11.14 15.27 -10.57
C GLY A 875 -10.93 15.75 -12.01
N PRO A 876 -11.04 14.82 -12.97
CA PRO A 876 -10.65 15.01 -14.36
C PRO A 876 -11.69 15.74 -15.23
N ASN A 877 -12.63 16.48 -14.60
CA ASN A 877 -13.66 17.24 -15.30
C ASN A 877 -13.49 18.74 -15.01
N ILE A 878 -13.78 19.57 -16.00
CA ILE A 878 -13.59 21.03 -15.90
C ILE A 878 -14.95 21.73 -16.01
N LEU A 879 -15.21 22.70 -15.14
CA LEU A 879 -16.27 23.69 -15.31
C LEU A 879 -15.68 25.01 -15.79
N LEU A 880 -16.14 25.50 -16.94
CA LEU A 880 -15.76 26.78 -17.53
C LEU A 880 -16.87 27.81 -17.36
N ASN A 881 -16.50 29.01 -16.94
CA ASN A 881 -17.37 30.18 -16.96
C ASN A 881 -17.13 30.99 -18.24
N ARG A 882 -18.15 31.12 -19.09
CA ARG A 882 -18.16 31.96 -20.29
C ARG A 882 -19.26 33.03 -20.26
N CYS A 883 -19.83 33.30 -19.09
CA CYS A 883 -20.91 34.26 -18.95
C CYS A 883 -20.42 35.69 -19.20
N GLU A 884 -21.21 36.47 -19.94
CA GLU A 884 -20.95 37.89 -20.18
C GLU A 884 -21.25 38.70 -18.90
N GLY A 885 -20.25 39.41 -18.35
CA GLY A 885 -20.41 40.28 -17.17
C GLY A 885 -19.98 39.69 -15.83
N TYR A 886 -19.77 38.37 -15.71
CA TYR A 886 -19.28 37.72 -14.49
C TYR A 886 -18.05 36.86 -14.76
N LYS A 887 -16.87 37.31 -14.29
CA LYS A 887 -15.60 36.57 -14.43
C LYS A 887 -15.10 36.14 -13.06
N ARG A 888 -15.12 34.83 -12.81
CA ARG A 888 -14.49 34.18 -11.66
C ARG A 888 -13.59 33.07 -12.16
N SER A 889 -12.35 33.06 -11.67
CA SER A 889 -11.33 32.06 -11.99
C SER A 889 -10.84 31.41 -10.70
N ILE A 890 -10.50 30.12 -10.77
CA ILE A 890 -9.86 29.39 -9.67
C ILE A 890 -8.44 29.93 -9.39
N TRP A 891 -7.86 30.62 -10.36
CA TRP A 891 -6.52 31.21 -10.31
C TRP A 891 -6.43 32.55 -9.59
N GLN A 892 -7.53 33.08 -9.03
CA GLN A 892 -7.53 34.33 -8.26
C GLN A 892 -6.54 34.31 -7.08
N CYS A 893 -6.21 33.12 -6.55
CA CYS A 893 -5.15 32.90 -5.58
C CYS A 893 -3.76 33.37 -6.04
N LEU A 894 -3.47 33.34 -7.35
CA LEU A 894 -2.20 33.79 -7.94
C LEU A 894 -2.19 35.29 -8.26
N GLU A 895 -3.37 35.89 -8.47
CA GLU A 895 -3.50 37.23 -9.05
C GLU A 895 -3.76 38.33 -8.02
N GLY A 896 -4.06 37.99 -6.75
CA GLY A 896 -4.23 38.96 -5.66
C GLY A 896 -5.34 40.02 -5.88
N ALA A 897 -6.17 39.83 -6.90
CA ALA A 897 -7.10 40.85 -7.37
C ALA A 897 -8.39 40.84 -6.53
N LYS A 898 -8.70 41.98 -5.91
CA LYS A 898 -10.01 42.21 -5.27
C LYS A 898 -11.10 42.23 -6.35
N PRO A 899 -12.22 41.51 -6.19
CA PRO A 899 -13.28 41.48 -7.17
C PRO A 899 -13.96 42.84 -7.32
N THR A 900 -14.36 43.18 -8.55
CA THR A 900 -15.12 44.38 -8.90
C THR A 900 -16.49 44.40 -8.21
N LYS A 901 -16.91 45.58 -7.71
CA LYS A 901 -18.09 45.78 -6.84
C LYS A 901 -19.46 45.40 -7.45
N GLU A 902 -19.54 45.10 -8.74
CA GLU A 902 -20.80 44.75 -9.43
C GLU A 902 -21.19 43.26 -9.28
N ALA A 903 -20.31 42.42 -8.72
CA ALA A 903 -20.46 40.96 -8.66
C ALA A 903 -21.25 40.41 -7.45
N GLY A 904 -21.82 41.26 -6.58
CA GLY A 904 -22.41 40.83 -5.29
C GLY A 904 -23.53 39.79 -5.43
N LEU A 905 -24.47 39.99 -6.37
CA LEU A 905 -25.65 39.13 -6.55
C LEU A 905 -25.30 37.71 -7.04
N TYR A 906 -24.36 37.58 -7.98
CA TYR A 906 -23.95 36.30 -8.53
C TYR A 906 -23.06 35.53 -7.53
N ARG A 907 -22.14 36.23 -6.85
CA ARG A 907 -21.20 35.64 -5.88
C ARG A 907 -21.91 34.84 -4.78
N ASP A 908 -23.06 35.32 -4.32
CA ASP A 908 -23.83 34.69 -3.26
C ASP A 908 -24.39 33.30 -3.66
N PHE A 909 -24.60 33.06 -4.96
CA PHE A 909 -25.14 31.80 -5.48
C PHE A 909 -24.12 30.89 -6.17
N ASP A 910 -22.86 31.30 -6.27
CA ASP A 910 -21.78 30.52 -6.88
C ASP A 910 -21.67 29.11 -6.30
N ASN A 911 -21.74 28.98 -4.98
CA ASN A 911 -21.66 27.69 -4.28
C ASN A 911 -22.79 26.75 -4.71
N SER A 912 -23.94 27.28 -5.15
CA SER A 912 -25.07 26.49 -5.65
C SER A 912 -24.77 25.89 -7.01
N ILE A 913 -24.18 26.66 -7.93
CA ILE A 913 -23.76 26.14 -9.26
C ILE A 913 -22.64 25.11 -9.10
N LEU A 914 -21.64 25.41 -8.25
CA LEU A 914 -20.53 24.50 -7.99
C LEU A 914 -21.00 23.18 -7.36
N SER A 915 -21.94 23.23 -6.42
CA SER A 915 -22.51 22.03 -5.80
C SER A 915 -23.34 21.22 -6.80
N GLY A 916 -24.15 21.88 -7.64
CA GLY A 916 -24.90 21.21 -8.72
C GLY A 916 -23.99 20.52 -9.72
N PHE A 917 -22.90 21.18 -10.14
CA PHE A 917 -21.88 20.62 -11.01
C PHE A 917 -21.18 19.39 -10.39
N GLN A 918 -20.83 19.45 -9.10
CA GLN A 918 -20.22 18.31 -8.40
C GLN A 918 -21.16 17.10 -8.31
N LEU A 919 -22.45 17.33 -8.07
CA LEU A 919 -23.44 16.26 -8.05
C LEU A 919 -23.64 15.65 -9.45
N ALA A 920 -23.69 16.48 -10.50
CA ALA A 920 -23.80 16.00 -11.88
C ALA A 920 -22.58 15.18 -12.33
N THR A 921 -21.38 15.63 -11.99
CA THR A 921 -20.16 14.90 -12.36
C THR A 921 -19.94 13.63 -11.54
N LEU A 922 -20.53 13.55 -10.34
CA LEU A 922 -20.53 12.33 -9.52
C LEU A 922 -21.56 11.31 -10.01
N SER A 923 -22.72 11.76 -10.49
CA SER A 923 -23.83 10.93 -10.97
C SER A 923 -24.06 11.12 -12.48
N GLY A 924 -23.35 10.32 -13.29
CA GLY A 924 -23.49 10.32 -14.74
C GLY A 924 -24.88 9.90 -15.23
N PRO A 925 -25.28 10.32 -16.45
CA PRO A 925 -26.63 10.07 -16.99
C PRO A 925 -26.91 8.60 -17.32
N MET A 926 -25.90 7.77 -17.58
CA MET A 926 -26.13 6.38 -17.99
C MET A 926 -26.35 5.47 -16.79
N CYS A 927 -25.36 5.37 -15.91
CA CYS A 927 -25.32 4.39 -14.83
C CYS A 927 -25.16 5.03 -13.45
N GLU A 928 -25.33 6.34 -13.32
CA GLU A 928 -24.96 7.10 -12.11
C GLU A 928 -23.51 6.84 -11.67
N GLU A 929 -22.62 6.61 -12.62
CA GLU A 929 -21.19 6.51 -12.35
C GLU A 929 -20.49 7.85 -12.61
N PRO A 930 -19.34 8.13 -11.98
CA PRO A 930 -18.68 9.41 -12.15
C PRO A 930 -18.18 9.62 -13.58
N LEU A 931 -18.34 10.87 -14.05
CA LEU A 931 -17.93 11.30 -15.37
C LEU A 931 -16.40 11.45 -15.46
N MET A 932 -15.83 11.21 -16.63
CA MET A 932 -14.40 11.42 -16.91
C MET A 932 -14.17 12.07 -18.27
N GLY A 933 -13.26 13.06 -18.30
CA GLY A 933 -12.83 13.69 -19.55
C GLY A 933 -13.92 14.57 -20.16
N VAL A 934 -14.76 15.20 -19.33
CA VAL A 934 -15.83 16.09 -19.80
C VAL A 934 -15.62 17.51 -19.27
N CYS A 935 -15.69 18.47 -20.18
CA CYS A 935 -15.69 19.89 -19.88
C CYS A 935 -17.12 20.44 -20.00
N PHE A 936 -17.62 21.09 -18.96
CA PHE A 936 -18.89 21.79 -18.98
C PHE A 936 -18.64 23.29 -19.06
N SER A 937 -19.28 23.99 -19.99
CA SER A 937 -19.21 25.45 -20.09
C SER A 937 -20.59 26.06 -19.83
N VAL A 938 -20.66 26.99 -18.88
CA VAL A 938 -21.83 27.83 -18.64
C VAL A 938 -21.72 29.06 -19.54
N GLU A 939 -22.58 29.15 -20.54
CA GLU A 939 -22.55 30.24 -21.53
C GLU A 939 -23.45 31.41 -21.13
N LYS A 940 -24.58 31.11 -20.48
CA LYS A 940 -25.55 32.11 -20.05
C LYS A 940 -26.01 31.81 -18.63
N TRP A 941 -26.01 32.82 -17.77
CA TRP A 941 -26.62 32.77 -16.44
C TRP A 941 -27.35 34.07 -16.16
N GLU A 942 -28.68 34.02 -16.16
CA GLU A 942 -29.55 35.18 -15.92
C GLU A 942 -30.35 34.94 -14.64
N MET A 943 -30.21 35.84 -13.66
CA MET A 943 -31.03 35.86 -12.46
C MET A 943 -32.13 36.92 -12.60
N SER A 944 -33.36 36.47 -12.73
CA SER A 944 -34.55 37.31 -12.80
C SER A 944 -35.14 37.52 -11.41
N ARG A 945 -34.70 38.57 -10.69
CA ARG A 945 -35.48 39.20 -9.59
C ARG A 945 -35.19 40.70 -9.57
N PHE A 946 -36.20 41.53 -9.28
CA PHE A 946 -36.22 43.02 -9.17
C PHE A 946 -36.74 43.87 -10.34
N ALA A 947 -37.11 43.33 -11.52
CA ALA A 947 -37.74 44.17 -12.55
C ALA A 947 -39.18 44.60 -12.20
N GLU A 948 -39.95 43.74 -11.51
CA GLU A 948 -41.38 44.02 -11.23
C GLU A 948 -41.60 44.82 -9.93
N GLN A 949 -40.77 44.65 -8.89
CA GLN A 949 -40.93 45.41 -7.63
C GLN A 949 -40.44 46.87 -7.72
N VAL A 950 -39.49 47.19 -8.61
CA VAL A 950 -39.05 48.58 -8.83
C VAL A 950 -40.08 49.38 -9.65
N SER A 951 -40.89 48.69 -10.45
CA SER A 951 -41.96 49.32 -11.24
C SER A 951 -43.16 49.71 -10.38
N LEU A 952 -43.45 48.94 -9.33
CA LEU A 952 -44.52 49.24 -8.37
C LEU A 952 -44.09 50.28 -7.31
N ASN A 953 -42.82 50.27 -6.88
CA ASN A 953 -42.33 51.24 -5.88
C ASN A 953 -41.89 52.59 -6.46
N ARG A 954 -41.86 52.77 -7.80
CA ARG A 954 -41.55 54.06 -8.43
C ARG A 954 -42.78 54.96 -8.62
N GLN A 955 -43.99 54.46 -8.41
CA GLN A 955 -45.21 55.27 -8.55
C GLN A 955 -45.76 55.84 -7.22
N ASP A 956 -45.24 55.41 -6.07
CA ASP A 956 -45.76 55.82 -4.75
C ASP A 956 -44.92 56.86 -4.01
N SER A 957 -44.02 57.57 -4.69
CA SER A 957 -43.17 58.55 -4.02
C SER A 957 -42.85 59.81 -4.81
N GLU A 958 -43.81 60.38 -5.54
CA GLU A 958 -43.83 61.82 -5.87
C GLU A 958 -45.26 62.35 -5.99
N GLU A 959 -45.92 62.66 -4.87
CA GLU A 959 -46.92 63.73 -4.85
C GLU A 959 -46.72 64.65 -3.64
N GLY A 960 -46.54 65.94 -3.94
CA GLY A 960 -46.38 66.98 -2.93
C GLY A 960 -46.14 68.40 -3.46
N LYS A 961 -46.95 68.89 -4.43
CA LYS A 961 -47.57 70.25 -4.50
C LYS A 961 -47.71 70.81 -5.94
N GLY A 962 -48.97 71.07 -6.33
CA GLY A 962 -49.35 72.30 -7.04
C GLY A 962 -50.17 72.17 -8.33
N GLY A 963 -51.49 72.35 -8.23
CA GLY A 963 -52.26 73.18 -9.18
C GLY A 963 -53.00 72.56 -10.38
N LYS A 964 -54.34 72.48 -10.23
CA LYS A 964 -55.43 72.75 -11.21
C LYS A 964 -55.73 71.83 -12.41
N GLU A 965 -57.04 71.51 -12.50
CA GLU A 965 -57.91 71.28 -13.69
C GLU A 965 -57.57 70.02 -14.53
N GLU A 966 -58.46 69.12 -14.98
CA GLU A 966 -59.91 69.14 -15.20
C GLU A 966 -60.41 67.69 -15.49
N ALA A 967 -61.68 67.44 -15.14
CA ALA A 967 -62.70 66.56 -15.77
C ALA A 967 -62.50 65.02 -15.97
N ALA A 968 -63.48 64.28 -15.41
CA ALA A 968 -63.86 62.87 -15.61
C ALA A 968 -64.64 62.65 -16.96
N PRO A 969 -65.33 61.50 -17.28
CA PRO A 969 -65.56 60.23 -16.56
C PRO A 969 -65.53 58.97 -17.53
N PRO A 970 -66.28 57.84 -17.32
CA PRO A 970 -65.69 56.49 -17.14
C PRO A 970 -66.33 55.41 -18.06
N SER A 971 -66.18 54.11 -17.72
CA SER A 971 -67.07 52.94 -17.96
C SER A 971 -66.31 51.73 -18.59
N ARG A 972 -66.54 50.44 -18.27
CA ARG A 972 -67.52 49.76 -17.38
C ARG A 972 -67.28 48.22 -17.39
N ILE A 973 -67.43 47.57 -16.20
CA ILE A 973 -67.93 46.18 -15.87
C ILE A 973 -67.04 45.00 -16.36
N GLU A 974 -66.68 43.92 -15.63
CA GLU A 974 -67.38 43.03 -14.67
C GLU A 974 -66.47 42.27 -13.66
N THR A 975 -66.96 42.26 -12.40
CA THR A 975 -67.01 41.20 -11.36
C THR A 975 -65.76 40.51 -10.76
N GLU A 976 -65.60 40.70 -9.44
CA GLU A 976 -64.89 39.82 -8.48
C GLU A 976 -65.77 38.64 -8.01
N PRO A 977 -65.17 37.56 -7.44
CA PRO A 977 -65.86 36.48 -6.74
C PRO A 977 -65.84 36.64 -5.20
N ILE A 978 -66.74 35.92 -4.52
CA ILE A 978 -66.81 35.72 -3.06
C ILE A 978 -66.46 34.28 -2.72
N SER A 979 -65.55 34.03 -1.76
CA SER A 979 -65.75 33.05 -0.66
C SER A 979 -64.57 32.98 0.34
N GLU A 980 -64.92 33.16 1.60
CA GLU A 980 -64.39 32.64 2.89
C GLU A 980 -64.10 31.11 2.85
N SER A 981 -63.38 30.40 3.74
CA SER A 981 -62.59 30.62 4.96
C SER A 981 -62.01 29.25 5.43
N GLU A 982 -61.14 29.28 6.47
CA GLU A 982 -60.69 28.20 7.39
C GLU A 982 -59.49 27.30 6.99
N LEU A 983 -58.53 26.90 7.83
CA LEU A 983 -58.00 27.14 9.21
C LEU A 983 -56.61 26.43 9.20
N GLN A 984 -55.51 26.81 9.88
CA GLN A 984 -55.24 26.81 11.34
C GLN A 984 -53.78 27.29 11.65
N GLU A 985 -53.61 27.86 12.86
CA GLU A 985 -52.43 28.45 13.54
C GLU A 985 -51.41 27.38 14.04
N ASP A 986 -50.15 27.59 14.48
CA ASP A 986 -49.45 28.53 15.39
C ASP A 986 -47.90 28.38 15.13
N GLU A 987 -46.92 29.20 15.54
CA GLU A 987 -46.68 29.99 16.76
C GLU A 987 -45.87 31.27 16.46
N ARG A 988 -46.14 32.33 17.25
CA ARG A 988 -45.35 33.57 17.33
C ARG A 988 -44.40 33.52 18.53
N CYS A 989 -43.17 34.02 18.40
CA CYS A 989 -42.46 34.60 19.55
C CYS A 989 -41.53 35.78 19.18
N SER A 990 -41.87 36.95 19.75
CA SER A 990 -41.03 38.08 20.18
C SER A 990 -40.31 38.98 19.15
N LEU A 991 -41.08 39.88 18.53
CA LEU A 991 -40.60 41.16 17.97
C LEU A 991 -40.76 42.29 18.99
N LYS A 992 -39.78 42.48 19.88
CA LYS A 992 -39.54 43.75 20.62
C LYS A 992 -38.07 43.91 21.00
N SER A 993 -37.25 44.44 20.10
CA SER A 993 -36.32 45.54 20.38
C SER A 993 -35.56 45.92 19.10
N LEU A 994 -35.10 47.18 19.05
CA LEU A 994 -34.17 47.76 18.08
C LEU A 994 -34.74 48.41 16.81
N ASN A 995 -35.65 49.36 17.03
CA ASN A 995 -35.57 50.64 16.32
C ASN A 995 -34.32 51.43 16.81
N LYS A 996 -33.15 51.15 16.23
CA LYS A 996 -31.99 52.06 16.13
C LYS A 996 -30.80 51.33 15.51
N ARG A 997 -30.60 51.53 14.21
CA ARG A 997 -29.30 51.83 13.54
C ARG A 997 -29.54 51.75 12.02
N ARG A 998 -29.64 52.93 11.41
CA ARG A 998 -29.40 53.10 9.97
C ARG A 998 -27.90 52.89 9.75
N GLY A 999 -27.55 51.96 8.87
CA GLY A 999 -26.18 51.59 8.51
C GLY A 999 -25.96 50.10 8.75
N GLU A 1000 -25.55 49.38 7.69
CA GLU A 1000 -25.37 47.92 7.57
C GLU A 1000 -26.63 47.16 7.07
N MET A 1001 -26.72 46.96 5.74
CA MET A 1001 -27.53 45.86 5.18
C MET A 1001 -26.85 44.55 5.58
N LEU A 1002 -27.47 43.85 6.52
CA LEU A 1002 -27.12 42.50 6.96
C LEU A 1002 -27.18 41.53 5.78
N ASN A 1003 -26.18 40.64 5.68
CA ASN A 1003 -26.21 39.43 4.86
C ASN A 1003 -27.57 38.75 5.02
N VAL A 1004 -28.38 38.77 3.96
CA VAL A 1004 -29.54 37.88 3.85
C VAL A 1004 -28.96 36.47 3.78
N ASP A 1005 -29.43 35.54 4.60
CA ASP A 1005 -29.00 34.14 4.51
C ASP A 1005 -29.25 33.62 3.08
N CYS A 1006 -28.18 33.51 2.29
CA CYS A 1006 -28.20 33.07 0.88
C CYS A 1006 -28.58 31.58 0.75
N TYR A 1007 -28.67 30.88 1.88
CA TYR A 1007 -29.03 29.47 1.99
C TYR A 1007 -30.55 29.31 2.20
N GLY A 1008 -31.31 29.59 1.14
CA GLY A 1008 -32.76 29.39 1.10
C GLY A 1008 -33.20 28.28 0.11
N PRO A 1009 -34.51 27.99 0.01
CA PRO A 1009 -35.06 27.02 -0.94
C PRO A 1009 -34.66 27.27 -2.40
N PHE A 1010 -34.41 28.53 -2.76
CA PHE A 1010 -33.94 28.92 -4.10
C PHE A 1010 -32.52 28.39 -4.41
N SER A 1011 -31.61 28.36 -3.44
CA SER A 1011 -30.26 27.77 -3.62
C SER A 1011 -30.37 26.27 -3.93
N GLY A 1012 -31.23 25.55 -3.19
CA GLY A 1012 -31.52 24.13 -3.45
C GLY A 1012 -32.09 23.89 -4.86
N GLN A 1013 -33.00 24.75 -5.31
CA GLN A 1013 -33.54 24.68 -6.67
C GLN A 1013 -32.46 24.93 -7.73
N LEU A 1014 -31.59 25.93 -7.53
CA LEU A 1014 -30.50 26.22 -8.45
C LEU A 1014 -29.50 25.05 -8.56
N ILE A 1015 -29.19 24.39 -7.43
CA ILE A 1015 -28.37 23.17 -7.39
C ILE A 1015 -29.01 22.06 -8.26
N ALA A 1016 -30.30 21.80 -8.07
CA ALA A 1016 -31.03 20.79 -8.82
C ALA A 1016 -31.09 21.12 -10.32
N THR A 1017 -31.41 22.36 -10.68
CA THR A 1017 -31.47 22.80 -12.08
C THR A 1017 -30.10 22.72 -12.75
N MET A 1018 -29.02 23.09 -12.08
CA MET A 1018 -27.65 22.91 -12.61
C MET A 1018 -27.30 21.43 -12.80
N LYS A 1019 -27.70 20.56 -11.85
CA LYS A 1019 -27.50 19.11 -11.97
C LYS A 1019 -28.20 18.55 -13.21
N GLU A 1020 -29.47 18.89 -13.38
CA GLU A 1020 -30.28 18.46 -14.54
C GLU A 1020 -29.76 19.03 -15.85
N ALA A 1021 -29.32 20.29 -15.86
CA ALA A 1021 -28.71 20.91 -17.03
C ALA A 1021 -27.50 20.12 -17.53
N CYS A 1022 -26.55 19.83 -16.64
CA CYS A 1022 -25.38 19.01 -16.98
C CYS A 1022 -25.79 17.62 -17.49
N ARG A 1023 -26.80 16.99 -16.88
CA ARG A 1023 -27.32 15.68 -17.31
C ARG A 1023 -27.88 15.73 -18.73
N TYR A 1024 -28.74 16.70 -19.04
CA TYR A 1024 -29.32 16.86 -20.37
C TYR A 1024 -28.27 17.26 -21.43
N ALA A 1025 -27.31 18.13 -21.07
CA ALA A 1025 -26.21 18.50 -21.95
C ALA A 1025 -25.39 17.29 -22.42
N MET A 1026 -25.27 16.28 -21.56
CA MET A 1026 -24.59 15.02 -21.87
C MET A 1026 -25.48 14.06 -22.65
N GLN A 1027 -26.78 13.99 -22.35
CA GLN A 1027 -27.74 13.14 -23.04
C GLN A 1027 -27.89 13.47 -24.53
N VAL A 1028 -27.78 14.75 -24.89
CA VAL A 1028 -27.84 15.20 -26.30
C VAL A 1028 -26.62 14.75 -27.12
N LYS A 1029 -25.55 14.30 -26.47
CA LYS A 1029 -24.30 13.90 -27.11
C LYS A 1029 -24.13 12.38 -27.08
N PRO A 1030 -23.37 11.79 -28.03
CA PRO A 1030 -23.09 10.36 -27.99
C PRO A 1030 -22.24 10.04 -26.76
N GLN A 1031 -22.83 9.27 -25.86
CA GLN A 1031 -22.21 8.85 -24.61
C GLN A 1031 -21.49 7.53 -24.81
N ARG A 1032 -20.36 7.34 -24.12
CA ARG A 1032 -19.61 6.08 -24.12
C ARG A 1032 -19.23 5.69 -22.70
N LEU A 1033 -19.21 4.38 -22.47
CA LEU A 1033 -18.66 3.81 -21.24
C LEU A 1033 -17.16 3.67 -21.38
N MET A 1034 -16.43 4.04 -20.33
CA MET A 1034 -15.02 3.75 -20.17
C MET A 1034 -14.86 2.57 -19.23
N ALA A 1035 -14.17 1.54 -19.70
CA ALA A 1035 -13.82 0.36 -18.92
C ALA A 1035 -12.46 0.57 -18.25
N ALA A 1036 -12.32 0.04 -17.03
CA ALA A 1036 -10.99 -0.15 -16.45
C ALA A 1036 -10.25 -1.22 -17.24
N MET A 1037 -8.98 -0.98 -17.54
CA MET A 1037 -8.11 -1.91 -18.24
C MET A 1037 -6.97 -2.37 -17.34
N TYR A 1038 -6.75 -3.68 -17.29
CA TYR A 1038 -5.53 -4.27 -16.77
C TYR A 1038 -4.49 -4.41 -17.88
N THR A 1039 -3.26 -4.00 -17.59
CA THR A 1039 -2.11 -4.52 -18.32
C THR A 1039 -1.80 -5.90 -17.77
N CYS A 1040 -1.86 -6.88 -18.66
CA CYS A 1040 -1.55 -8.26 -18.42
C CYS A 1040 -0.17 -8.58 -18.97
N GLU A 1041 0.77 -8.91 -18.08
CA GLU A 1041 2.06 -9.47 -18.46
C GLU A 1041 2.02 -10.98 -18.29
N ILE A 1042 2.21 -11.72 -19.38
CA ILE A 1042 2.14 -13.18 -19.39
C ILE A 1042 3.50 -13.73 -19.76
N MET A 1043 4.07 -14.50 -18.84
CA MET A 1043 5.25 -15.32 -19.13
C MET A 1043 4.77 -16.68 -19.63
N ALA A 1044 5.19 -17.07 -20.82
CA ALA A 1044 4.77 -18.32 -21.47
C ALA A 1044 5.90 -18.91 -22.33
N THR A 1045 5.92 -20.23 -22.49
CA THR A 1045 6.81 -20.90 -23.44
C THR A 1045 6.23 -20.89 -24.85
N ALA A 1046 7.09 -21.03 -25.87
CA ALA A 1046 6.69 -21.03 -27.28
C ALA A 1046 5.55 -22.02 -27.60
N GLU A 1047 5.52 -23.18 -26.94
CA GLU A 1047 4.55 -24.25 -27.18
C GLU A 1047 3.11 -23.87 -26.82
N VAL A 1048 2.92 -22.97 -25.84
CA VAL A 1048 1.60 -22.63 -25.29
C VAL A 1048 1.08 -21.27 -25.76
N LEU A 1049 1.85 -20.51 -26.53
CA LEU A 1049 1.49 -19.16 -27.01
C LEU A 1049 0.12 -19.14 -27.73
N GLY A 1050 -0.13 -20.09 -28.64
CA GLY A 1050 -1.41 -20.16 -29.36
C GLY A 1050 -2.62 -20.36 -28.43
N ARG A 1051 -2.45 -21.04 -27.29
CA ARG A 1051 -3.51 -21.22 -26.29
C ARG A 1051 -3.75 -19.94 -25.49
N VAL A 1052 -2.69 -19.17 -25.21
CA VAL A 1052 -2.76 -17.87 -24.52
C VAL A 1052 -3.48 -16.85 -25.42
N TYR A 1053 -3.01 -16.70 -26.66
CA TYR A 1053 -3.78 -16.49 -27.90
C TYR A 1053 -5.30 -16.51 -27.73
N ALA A 1054 -5.80 -17.75 -27.77
CA ALA A 1054 -7.23 -18.02 -27.78
C ALA A 1054 -7.97 -17.52 -26.52
N VAL A 1055 -7.33 -17.52 -25.34
CA VAL A 1055 -7.96 -17.03 -24.11
C VAL A 1055 -8.04 -15.50 -24.12
N LEU A 1056 -6.98 -14.81 -24.53
CA LEU A 1056 -6.99 -13.35 -24.65
C LEU A 1056 -8.05 -12.88 -25.64
N SER A 1057 -8.11 -13.45 -26.85
CA SER A 1057 -9.12 -13.06 -27.85
C SER A 1057 -10.55 -13.33 -27.38
N LYS A 1058 -10.79 -14.44 -26.67
CA LYS A 1058 -12.11 -14.75 -26.10
C LYS A 1058 -12.59 -13.70 -25.11
N ARG A 1059 -11.66 -13.06 -24.39
CA ARG A 1059 -11.94 -12.06 -23.35
C ARG A 1059 -11.70 -10.62 -23.81
N VAL A 1060 -11.67 -10.39 -25.13
CA VAL A 1060 -11.47 -9.06 -25.73
C VAL A 1060 -10.13 -8.42 -25.31
N GLY A 1061 -9.11 -9.25 -25.09
CA GLY A 1061 -7.76 -8.78 -24.80
C GLY A 1061 -7.03 -8.33 -26.07
N ARG A 1062 -6.35 -7.18 -26.00
CA ARG A 1062 -5.52 -6.63 -27.09
C ARG A 1062 -4.05 -6.78 -26.76
N VAL A 1063 -3.31 -7.49 -27.60
CA VAL A 1063 -1.85 -7.64 -27.44
C VAL A 1063 -1.16 -6.35 -27.88
N LEU A 1064 -0.32 -5.79 -27.02
CA LEU A 1064 0.48 -4.60 -27.31
C LEU A 1064 1.86 -4.99 -27.84
N GLN A 1065 2.52 -5.92 -27.16
CA GLN A 1065 3.90 -6.28 -27.43
C GLN A 1065 4.17 -7.76 -27.10
N GLU A 1066 5.02 -8.39 -27.89
CA GLU A 1066 5.56 -9.73 -27.68
C GLU A 1066 7.09 -9.66 -27.74
N GLU A 1067 7.76 -10.06 -26.66
CA GLU A 1067 9.22 -10.04 -26.53
C GLU A 1067 9.73 -11.42 -26.09
N MET A 1068 10.80 -11.91 -26.72
CA MET A 1068 11.51 -13.11 -26.27
C MET A 1068 12.56 -12.73 -25.24
N LYS A 1069 12.61 -13.43 -24.10
CA LYS A 1069 13.59 -13.14 -23.05
C LYS A 1069 14.95 -13.78 -23.38
N GLU A 1070 15.99 -12.95 -23.48
CA GLU A 1070 17.34 -13.39 -23.81
C GLU A 1070 17.85 -14.47 -22.84
N GLY A 1071 18.38 -15.57 -23.39
CA GLY A 1071 18.95 -16.68 -22.62
C GLY A 1071 17.92 -17.71 -22.12
N THR A 1072 16.62 -17.54 -22.42
CA THR A 1072 15.57 -18.50 -22.06
C THR A 1072 14.58 -18.73 -23.20
N ASP A 1073 13.86 -19.85 -23.19
CA ASP A 1073 12.80 -20.16 -24.17
C ASP A 1073 11.43 -19.51 -23.80
N ILE A 1074 11.46 -18.50 -22.91
CA ILE A 1074 10.27 -17.85 -22.36
C ILE A 1074 10.00 -16.55 -23.14
N PHE A 1075 8.74 -16.38 -23.52
CA PHE A 1075 8.19 -15.18 -24.11
C PHE A 1075 7.43 -14.38 -23.05
N ILE A 1076 7.56 -13.05 -23.14
CA ILE A 1076 6.80 -12.09 -22.35
C ILE A 1076 5.81 -11.42 -23.30
N ILE A 1077 4.52 -11.63 -23.03
CA ILE A 1077 3.42 -11.02 -23.77
C ILE A 1077 2.84 -9.91 -22.90
N LYS A 1078 2.82 -8.67 -23.40
CA LYS A 1078 2.13 -7.54 -22.79
C LYS A 1078 0.83 -7.31 -23.53
N ALA A 1079 -0.29 -7.46 -22.85
CA ALA A 1079 -1.64 -7.27 -23.40
C ALA A 1079 -2.50 -6.39 -22.49
N LEU A 1080 -3.50 -5.73 -23.06
CA LEU A 1080 -4.55 -5.05 -22.31
C LEU A 1080 -5.77 -5.96 -22.21
N LEU A 1081 -6.36 -6.03 -21.02
CA LEU A 1081 -7.53 -6.85 -20.73
C LEU A 1081 -8.55 -6.02 -19.92
N PRO A 1082 -9.83 -5.95 -20.33
CA PRO A 1082 -10.86 -5.30 -19.52
C PRO A 1082 -10.99 -5.97 -18.15
N VAL A 1083 -11.03 -5.18 -17.08
CA VAL A 1083 -11.14 -5.68 -15.70
C VAL A 1083 -12.40 -6.56 -15.54
N ALA A 1084 -13.50 -6.21 -16.24
CA ALA A 1084 -14.77 -6.94 -16.16
C ALA A 1084 -14.67 -8.38 -16.67
N GLU A 1085 -13.82 -8.60 -17.66
CA GLU A 1085 -13.59 -9.92 -18.24
C GLU A 1085 -12.38 -10.62 -17.59
N SER A 1086 -11.71 -9.99 -16.62
CA SER A 1086 -10.52 -10.56 -15.99
C SER A 1086 -10.81 -11.63 -14.93
N PHE A 1087 -12.04 -11.72 -14.41
CA PHE A 1087 -12.38 -12.69 -13.36
C PHE A 1087 -12.29 -14.14 -13.86
N GLY A 1088 -11.50 -14.96 -13.15
CA GLY A 1088 -11.20 -16.34 -13.54
C GLY A 1088 -10.26 -16.47 -14.75
N PHE A 1089 -9.67 -15.37 -15.24
CA PHE A 1089 -8.74 -15.39 -16.36
C PHE A 1089 -7.45 -16.14 -16.03
N ALA A 1090 -6.89 -15.90 -14.83
CA ALA A 1090 -5.66 -16.57 -14.38
C ALA A 1090 -5.84 -18.09 -14.29
N ASP A 1091 -6.98 -18.53 -13.75
CA ASP A 1091 -7.32 -19.95 -13.65
C ASP A 1091 -7.58 -20.59 -15.02
N GLU A 1092 -8.24 -19.88 -15.94
CA GLU A 1092 -8.47 -20.37 -17.30
C GLU A 1092 -7.14 -20.54 -18.07
N ILE A 1093 -6.22 -19.57 -17.98
CA ILE A 1093 -4.89 -19.69 -18.58
C ILE A 1093 -4.11 -20.84 -17.95
N ARG A 1094 -4.07 -20.91 -16.62
CA ARG A 1094 -3.35 -21.96 -15.89
C ARG A 1094 -3.89 -23.35 -16.27
N LYS A 1095 -5.21 -23.50 -16.39
CA LYS A 1095 -5.85 -24.76 -16.80
C LYS A 1095 -5.55 -25.14 -18.25
N ARG A 1096 -5.61 -24.19 -19.20
CA ARG A 1096 -5.35 -24.47 -20.63
C ARG A 1096 -3.87 -24.72 -20.94
N THR A 1097 -2.98 -24.10 -20.19
CA THR A 1097 -1.52 -24.22 -20.36
C THR A 1097 -0.89 -25.23 -19.41
N SER A 1098 -1.68 -25.90 -18.57
CA SER A 1098 -1.19 -26.82 -17.52
C SER A 1098 -0.18 -26.14 -16.58
N GLY A 1099 -0.33 -24.83 -16.35
CA GLY A 1099 0.54 -24.03 -15.50
C GLY A 1099 1.82 -23.49 -16.15
N LEU A 1100 2.04 -23.74 -17.45
CA LEU A 1100 3.21 -23.21 -18.17
C LEU A 1100 3.11 -21.72 -18.50
N ALA A 1101 1.92 -21.13 -18.37
CA ALA A 1101 1.73 -19.69 -18.47
C ALA A 1101 1.11 -19.15 -17.17
N SER A 1102 1.66 -18.05 -16.68
CA SER A 1102 1.13 -17.33 -15.53
C SER A 1102 0.91 -15.86 -15.89
N PRO A 1103 -0.34 -15.39 -15.91
CA PRO A 1103 -0.62 -13.98 -16.14
C PRO A 1103 -0.45 -13.17 -14.85
N GLN A 1104 -0.04 -11.91 -15.00
CA GLN A 1104 -0.02 -10.92 -13.94
C GLN A 1104 -0.81 -9.70 -14.37
N LEU A 1105 -1.79 -9.34 -13.56
CA LEU A 1105 -2.71 -8.24 -13.84
C LEU A 1105 -2.31 -7.03 -13.01
N VAL A 1106 -2.06 -5.90 -13.67
CA VAL A 1106 -1.77 -4.61 -13.04
C VAL A 1106 -2.72 -3.58 -13.63
N PHE A 1107 -3.34 -2.75 -12.78
CA PHE A 1107 -4.17 -1.63 -13.26
C PHE A 1107 -3.34 -0.66 -14.09
N SER A 1108 -3.85 -0.29 -15.26
CA SER A 1108 -3.17 0.65 -16.15
C SER A 1108 -3.90 1.98 -16.24
N HIS A 1109 -5.09 2.00 -16.85
CA HIS A 1109 -5.87 3.21 -17.09
C HIS A 1109 -7.32 2.86 -17.45
N TRP A 1110 -8.11 3.89 -17.76
CA TRP A 1110 -9.48 3.78 -18.24
C TRP A 1110 -9.52 3.96 -19.76
N GLU A 1111 -10.05 2.99 -20.50
CA GLU A 1111 -10.16 3.03 -21.97
C GLU A 1111 -11.63 3.13 -22.39
N ILE A 1112 -11.90 3.91 -23.44
CA ILE A 1112 -13.25 4.06 -24.01
C ILE A 1112 -13.63 2.75 -24.73
N ILE A 1113 -14.77 2.18 -24.40
CA ILE A 1113 -15.34 1.05 -25.16
C ILE A 1113 -15.83 1.60 -26.51
N SER A 1114 -15.40 0.98 -27.62
CA SER A 1114 -15.77 1.38 -28.98
C SER A 1114 -17.27 1.28 -29.23
N ASP A 1115 -17.90 0.28 -28.61
CA ASP A 1115 -19.30 -0.07 -28.83
C ASP A 1115 -20.24 0.94 -28.17
N ASP A 1116 -21.27 1.34 -28.90
CA ASP A 1116 -22.28 2.27 -28.41
C ASP A 1116 -23.34 1.52 -27.59
N PRO A 1117 -23.54 1.82 -26.29
CA PRO A 1117 -24.52 1.10 -25.46
C PRO A 1117 -25.97 1.26 -25.92
N PHE A 1118 -26.30 2.31 -26.68
CA PHE A 1118 -27.66 2.61 -27.14
C PHE A 1118 -27.91 2.26 -28.61
N TRP A 1119 -26.90 1.74 -29.34
CA TRP A 1119 -27.08 1.41 -30.74
C TRP A 1119 -27.99 0.20 -30.94
N VAL A 1120 -28.99 0.38 -31.81
CA VAL A 1120 -29.94 -0.65 -32.24
C VAL A 1120 -29.86 -0.70 -33.77
N PRO A 1121 -29.75 -1.90 -34.38
CA PRO A 1121 -29.76 -2.03 -35.83
C PRO A 1121 -31.09 -1.51 -36.39
N THR A 1122 -31.01 -0.59 -37.35
CA THR A 1122 -32.18 0.10 -37.92
C THR A 1122 -32.57 -0.42 -39.29
N THR A 1123 -31.62 -1.02 -40.02
CA THR A 1123 -31.86 -1.56 -41.37
C THR A 1123 -31.70 -3.09 -41.42
N GLU A 1124 -32.45 -3.74 -42.34
CA GLU A 1124 -32.30 -5.18 -42.58
C GLU A 1124 -30.90 -5.53 -43.11
N GLU A 1125 -30.26 -4.60 -43.83
CA GLU A 1125 -28.88 -4.74 -44.32
C GLU A 1125 -27.86 -4.67 -43.16
N GLU A 1126 -28.03 -3.77 -42.18
CA GLU A 1126 -27.25 -3.75 -40.93
C GLU A 1126 -27.42 -5.05 -40.14
N TYR A 1127 -28.63 -5.61 -40.13
CA TYR A 1127 -28.94 -6.88 -39.47
C TYR A 1127 -28.30 -8.07 -40.19
N LEU A 1128 -28.31 -8.08 -41.53
CA LEU A 1128 -27.69 -9.11 -42.38
C LEU A 1128 -26.15 -9.05 -42.37
N HIS A 1129 -25.55 -7.85 -42.34
CA HIS A 1129 -24.09 -7.67 -42.26
C HIS A 1129 -23.50 -8.17 -40.94
N PHE A 1130 -24.29 -8.19 -39.87
CA PHE A 1130 -23.86 -8.70 -38.57
C PHE A 1130 -23.76 -10.24 -38.51
N GLY A 1131 -24.28 -10.96 -39.52
CA GLY A 1131 -24.19 -12.41 -39.64
C GLY A 1131 -24.70 -13.17 -38.40
N GLU A 1132 -24.31 -14.44 -38.22
CA GLU A 1132 -24.72 -15.35 -37.12
C GLU A 1132 -24.58 -14.80 -35.67
N LYS A 1133 -24.07 -13.58 -35.49
CA LYS A 1133 -23.95 -12.85 -34.20
C LYS A 1133 -25.09 -11.85 -33.92
N ALA A 1134 -26.12 -11.75 -34.75
CA ALA A 1134 -27.29 -10.89 -34.46
C ALA A 1134 -28.01 -11.26 -33.14
N ASP A 1135 -27.79 -12.46 -32.61
CA ASP A 1135 -28.28 -12.93 -31.30
C ASP A 1135 -27.39 -12.51 -30.11
N SER A 1136 -26.19 -11.96 -30.35
CA SER A 1136 -25.26 -11.54 -29.28
C SER A 1136 -25.56 -10.11 -28.86
N GLU A 1137 -26.07 -9.94 -27.64
CA GLU A 1137 -26.28 -8.62 -27.03
C GLU A 1137 -24.98 -7.79 -27.06
N ASN A 1138 -25.12 -6.50 -27.39
CA ASN A 1138 -24.02 -5.54 -27.35
C ASN A 1138 -23.36 -5.53 -25.96
N GLN A 1139 -22.05 -5.74 -25.92
CA GLN A 1139 -21.29 -5.87 -24.66
C GLN A 1139 -21.36 -4.58 -23.80
N ALA A 1140 -21.32 -3.40 -24.42
CA ALA A 1140 -21.47 -2.12 -23.71
C ALA A 1140 -22.86 -2.00 -23.06
N ARG A 1141 -23.91 -2.46 -23.76
CA ARG A 1141 -25.28 -2.51 -23.22
C ARG A 1141 -25.40 -3.53 -22.07
N LYS A 1142 -24.74 -4.68 -22.17
CA LYS A 1142 -24.68 -5.68 -21.11
C LYS A 1142 -24.05 -5.10 -19.83
N TYR A 1143 -22.93 -4.40 -19.96
CA TYR A 1143 -22.29 -3.72 -18.81
C TYR A 1143 -23.21 -2.63 -18.21
N MET A 1144 -23.82 -1.80 -19.06
CA MET A 1144 -24.77 -0.77 -18.61
C MET A 1144 -25.94 -1.38 -17.83
N ASN A 1145 -26.58 -2.40 -18.39
CA ASN A 1145 -27.73 -3.05 -17.77
C ASN A 1145 -27.36 -3.74 -16.45
N ALA A 1146 -26.19 -4.37 -16.37
CA ALA A 1146 -25.72 -4.99 -15.14
C ALA A 1146 -25.56 -3.97 -13.99
N VAL A 1147 -24.98 -2.79 -14.28
CA VAL A 1147 -24.84 -1.73 -13.28
C VAL A 1147 -26.19 -1.11 -12.92
N ARG A 1148 -27.05 -0.84 -13.93
CA ARG A 1148 -28.38 -0.25 -13.71
C ARG A 1148 -29.28 -1.13 -12.85
N LYS A 1149 -29.40 -2.43 -13.17
CA LYS A 1149 -30.22 -3.38 -12.40
C LYS A 1149 -29.87 -3.35 -10.91
N ARG A 1150 -28.57 -3.25 -10.61
CA ARG A 1150 -28.08 -3.27 -9.24
C ARG A 1150 -28.29 -1.98 -8.49
N LYS A 1151 -28.12 -0.83 -9.15
CA LYS A 1151 -28.47 0.46 -8.55
C LYS A 1151 -29.99 0.67 -8.41
N GLY A 1152 -30.80 -0.30 -8.84
CA GLY A 1152 -32.25 -0.18 -8.88
C GLY A 1152 -32.74 0.81 -9.94
N LEU A 1153 -31.88 1.15 -10.91
CA LEU A 1153 -32.22 2.04 -12.01
C LEU A 1153 -33.05 1.29 -13.05
N TYR A 1154 -33.93 2.03 -13.74
CA TYR A 1154 -34.80 1.46 -14.76
C TYR A 1154 -33.98 0.86 -15.92
N VAL A 1155 -34.28 -0.39 -16.27
CA VAL A 1155 -33.71 -1.09 -17.42
C VAL A 1155 -34.81 -1.37 -18.42
N GLU A 1156 -34.59 -0.96 -19.67
CA GLU A 1156 -35.47 -1.26 -20.80
C GLU A 1156 -35.30 -2.73 -21.23
N GLU A 1157 -35.79 -3.66 -20.42
CA GLU A 1157 -36.00 -5.05 -20.84
C GLU A 1157 -37.40 -5.20 -21.42
N LYS A 1158 -37.49 -5.58 -22.70
CA LYS A 1158 -38.78 -5.91 -23.34
C LYS A 1158 -39.30 -7.22 -22.75
N ILE A 1159 -40.01 -7.17 -21.62
CA ILE A 1159 -40.64 -8.34 -20.97
C ILE A 1159 -41.97 -8.70 -21.67
N VAL A 1160 -41.99 -8.72 -23.02
CA VAL A 1160 -43.16 -8.92 -23.91
C VAL A 1160 -43.98 -7.64 -24.18
N GLU A 1161 -43.87 -7.09 -25.41
CA GLU A 1161 -44.57 -5.86 -25.81
C GLU A 1161 -46.10 -6.02 -25.93
N HIS A 1162 -46.61 -7.23 -26.23
CA HIS A 1162 -48.05 -7.53 -26.20
C HIS A 1162 -48.30 -9.03 -26.00
N ALA A 1163 -48.68 -9.47 -24.80
CA ALA A 1163 -49.10 -10.86 -24.57
C ALA A 1163 -50.32 -11.27 -25.44
N GLU A 1164 -51.17 -10.30 -25.82
CA GLU A 1164 -52.38 -10.53 -26.62
C GLU A 1164 -52.09 -10.87 -28.09
N LYS A 1165 -50.98 -10.37 -28.67
CA LYS A 1165 -50.65 -10.58 -30.09
C LYS A 1165 -50.08 -11.98 -30.38
N GLN A 1166 -49.51 -12.67 -29.40
CA GLN A 1166 -49.02 -14.04 -29.59
C GLN A 1166 -50.17 -15.07 -29.76
N ARG A 1167 -51.34 -14.83 -29.15
CA ARG A 1167 -52.54 -15.68 -29.34
C ARG A 1167 -53.22 -15.49 -30.69
N THR A 1168 -53.09 -14.32 -31.32
CA THR A 1168 -53.69 -14.05 -32.64
C THR A 1168 -52.74 -14.43 -33.78
N LEU A 1169 -51.43 -14.30 -33.61
CA LEU A 1169 -50.43 -14.74 -34.59
C LEU A 1169 -50.35 -16.27 -34.77
N SER A 1170 -50.67 -17.04 -33.73
CA SER A 1170 -50.75 -18.51 -33.81
C SER A 1170 -52.03 -19.02 -34.48
N ARG A 1171 -53.00 -18.13 -34.75
CA ARG A 1171 -54.30 -18.51 -35.33
C ARG A 1171 -54.40 -18.24 -36.83
N ASN A 1172 -53.48 -17.46 -37.39
CA ASN A 1172 -53.33 -17.21 -38.84
C ASN A 1172 -51.85 -17.40 -39.26
N LYS A 1173 -51.26 -18.55 -38.93
CA LYS A 1173 -50.05 -19.06 -39.55
C LYS A 1173 -50.33 -20.42 -40.17
#